data_AF-A0A7S2P139-F1
#
_entry.id   AF-A0A7S2P139-F1
#
_cell.length_a   1.000
_cell.length_b   1.000
_cell.length_c   1.000
_cell.angle_alpha   90.00
_cell.angle_beta   90.00
_cell.angle_gamma   90.00
#
_symmetry.space_group_name_H-M   'P 1'
#
loop_
_entity.id
_entity.type
_entity.pdbx_description
1 polymer ?
#
loop_
_entity_poly.entity_id
_entity_poly.type
_entity_poly.pdbx_seq_one_letter_code
_entity_poly.pdbx_strand_id
1 'polypeptide(L)'
;KSLKRNYPFANILHPLDTDYETLALAIEQKLLPLKNLDAASICNLTLPSQYKLEVAVQNLLQRLLVTLNSSPSDITPIKDIQKTFHYLNEYVGVPSVCDAARKSEAIIYDHQVALKRSIESEYERWTNSSSDFTEGNATALKEALTRLELFDSTFSTEVWVKTKADALSALQGDIMTRVTRFRSFDRQLQKLRVWTRTFEECSGYYTDLCKSILTLFEDTMNIISQTKLSTIHDLREEELALFVDRYLILYTMGDFSEQKHMPDFEHASLRREKILEDVLVVFSSGGKKASEMAESNSINFEDDLGDIASYARFLEMMKYVTEKHGIGVNSLDKIINASLKRLEDDVTSLFQSCCEEMKKSDFDPGSVRLKLRWMQDTCRRFSTLQSNCGSELYSLFIAVVNKMKSSLLSTSGEMETMSQFTQEHGMSHGEKLGKEVASFKEWRWFDAFLPQGEAFVTNCCIAIERAIQTRIDAKSMELSQSADCLGKGDSAEAIARLGMLLPELNEIDDYFAILEKDEHPTSFTPRIISNVDSDDSICNTRSCSACGSKLPKTEFSKTQWHKGETARCKSCVESKNTASREGRSSTVDDVAMEDAESLTASSKVSLLSSKCVKCLQDYTSTLSVECKRRIAEWTDKVKRCE
;
A
#
# COMPACT_ATOMS: atom_id res chain seq x y z
N LYS A 1 71.91 -75.72 20.54
CA LYS A 1 73.35 -75.44 20.21
C LYS A 1 74.11 -74.78 21.37
N SER A 2 73.52 -73.83 22.11
CA SER A 2 74.16 -73.16 23.27
C SER A 2 74.46 -74.10 24.46
N LEU A 3 73.60 -75.09 24.71
CA LEU A 3 73.83 -76.16 25.71
C LEU A 3 75.08 -77.03 25.43
N LYS A 4 75.53 -77.13 24.16
CA LYS A 4 76.75 -77.90 23.80
C LYS A 4 78.04 -77.07 23.93
N ARG A 5 77.96 -75.77 24.25
CA ARG A 5 79.10 -74.84 24.28
C ARG A 5 79.41 -74.29 25.70
N ASN A 6 78.84 -74.85 26.76
CA ASN A 6 79.06 -74.40 28.15
C ASN A 6 78.87 -72.89 28.36
N TYR A 7 77.87 -72.28 27.71
CA TYR A 7 77.46 -70.93 28.08
C TYR A 7 76.54 -71.00 29.31
N PRO A 8 76.81 -70.22 30.38
CA PRO A 8 76.18 -70.40 31.70
C PRO A 8 74.70 -70.00 31.77
N PHE A 9 74.14 -69.41 30.71
CA PHE A 9 72.78 -68.89 30.70
C PHE A 9 71.66 -69.94 30.69
N ALA A 10 71.99 -71.24 30.57
CA ALA A 10 70.97 -72.28 30.46
C ALA A 10 70.27 -72.64 31.78
N ASN A 11 70.85 -72.28 32.95
CA ASN A 11 70.27 -72.58 34.27
C ASN A 11 69.73 -71.34 35.03
N ILE A 12 69.77 -70.14 34.44
CA ILE A 12 69.61 -68.87 35.18
C ILE A 12 68.15 -68.37 35.25
N LEU A 13 67.18 -69.09 34.69
CA LEU A 13 65.76 -68.66 34.71
C LEU A 13 64.87 -69.66 35.45
N HIS A 14 65.35 -70.23 36.57
CA HIS A 14 64.47 -70.86 37.55
C HIS A 14 64.19 -69.85 38.68
N PRO A 15 62.97 -69.30 38.80
CA PRO A 15 62.69 -68.11 39.64
C PRO A 15 62.90 -68.29 41.15
N LEU A 16 63.15 -69.52 41.62
CA LEU A 16 63.25 -69.85 43.05
C LEU A 16 64.66 -70.16 43.54
N ASP A 17 65.64 -70.38 42.65
CA ASP A 17 67.02 -70.76 43.00
C ASP A 17 68.08 -69.81 42.43
N THR A 18 67.65 -68.69 41.84
CA THR A 18 68.59 -67.74 41.24
C THR A 18 69.14 -66.83 42.34
N ASP A 19 70.38 -67.08 42.73
CA ASP A 19 71.17 -66.14 43.54
C ASP A 19 71.51 -64.91 42.68
N TYR A 20 70.69 -63.87 42.84
CA TYR A 20 70.81 -62.60 42.12
C TYR A 20 72.13 -61.87 42.43
N GLU A 21 72.73 -62.11 43.59
CA GLU A 21 73.99 -61.48 44.01
C GLU A 21 75.16 -62.15 43.28
N THR A 22 75.14 -63.48 43.17
CA THR A 22 76.10 -64.24 42.36
C THR A 22 75.94 -63.95 40.85
N LEU A 23 74.71 -63.73 40.38
CA LEU A 23 74.46 -63.31 38.99
C LEU A 23 75.00 -61.91 38.72
N ALA A 24 74.75 -60.96 39.62
CA ALA A 24 75.27 -59.59 39.53
C ALA A 24 76.80 -59.58 39.53
N LEU A 25 77.43 -60.31 40.47
CA LEU A 25 78.89 -60.46 40.54
C LEU A 25 79.46 -61.14 39.29
N ALA A 26 78.79 -62.16 38.74
CA ALA A 26 79.24 -62.82 37.51
C ALA A 26 79.12 -61.90 36.28
N ILE A 27 78.09 -61.07 36.23
CA ILE A 27 77.90 -60.06 35.18
C ILE A 27 78.98 -58.98 35.32
N GLU A 28 79.20 -58.44 36.53
CA GLU A 28 80.23 -57.43 36.80
C GLU A 28 81.65 -57.94 36.56
N GLN A 29 81.95 -59.19 36.92
CA GLN A 29 83.29 -59.78 36.74
C GLN A 29 83.58 -60.24 35.30
N LYS A 30 82.56 -60.58 34.51
CA LYS A 30 82.76 -61.01 33.11
C LYS A 30 82.51 -59.91 32.08
N LEU A 31 81.85 -58.83 32.45
CA LEU A 31 81.84 -57.61 31.66
C LEU A 31 83.20 -56.92 31.82
N LEU A 32 84.14 -57.29 30.95
CA LEU A 32 85.36 -56.51 30.76
C LEU A 32 84.97 -55.03 30.52
N PRO A 33 85.65 -54.06 31.14
CA PRO A 33 85.45 -52.66 30.82
C PRO A 33 85.76 -52.47 29.34
N LEU A 34 84.74 -52.16 28.53
CA LEU A 34 84.92 -51.86 27.12
C LEU A 34 85.73 -50.57 27.02
N LYS A 35 87.04 -50.71 26.75
CA LYS A 35 87.97 -49.58 26.56
C LYS A 35 87.60 -48.69 25.36
N ASN A 36 86.67 -49.12 24.52
CA ASN A 36 86.06 -48.33 23.45
C ASN A 36 84.54 -48.30 23.66
N LEU A 37 84.02 -47.18 24.20
CA LEU A 37 82.58 -46.92 24.29
C LEU A 37 81.92 -46.85 22.90
N ASP A 38 82.67 -46.51 21.85
CA ASP A 38 82.19 -46.53 20.46
C ASP A 38 81.91 -47.95 19.95
N ALA A 39 82.49 -48.99 20.56
CA ALA A 39 82.17 -50.39 20.23
C ALA A 39 80.94 -50.91 20.98
N ALA A 40 80.46 -50.18 22.00
CA ALA A 40 79.25 -50.46 22.75
C ALA A 40 78.02 -49.71 22.21
N SER A 41 78.22 -48.54 21.57
CA SER A 41 77.15 -47.75 20.97
C SER A 41 76.50 -48.42 19.75
N ILE A 42 77.23 -49.34 19.10
CA ILE A 42 76.68 -50.27 18.14
C ILE A 42 76.52 -51.58 18.89
N CYS A 43 75.30 -51.88 19.37
CA CYS A 43 74.95 -53.24 19.77
C CYS A 43 75.42 -54.17 18.63
N ASN A 44 76.50 -54.93 18.84
CA ASN A 44 77.09 -55.84 17.84
C ASN A 44 76.16 -57.05 17.60
N LEU A 45 74.94 -56.75 17.18
CA LEU A 45 73.94 -57.71 16.75
C LEU A 45 74.53 -58.42 15.54
N THR A 46 74.56 -59.74 15.62
CA THR A 46 74.90 -60.56 14.46
C THR A 46 73.95 -60.22 13.30
N LEU A 47 74.44 -60.31 12.06
CA LEU A 47 73.63 -60.03 10.86
C LEU A 47 72.25 -60.73 10.89
N PRO A 48 72.10 -62.01 11.30
CA PRO A 48 70.78 -62.64 11.45
C PRO A 48 69.88 -61.98 12.51
N SER A 49 70.46 -61.43 13.59
CA SER A 49 69.70 -60.70 14.61
C SER A 49 69.27 -59.32 14.11
N GLN A 50 70.10 -58.64 13.31
CA GLN A 50 69.74 -57.38 12.65
C GLN A 50 68.53 -57.57 11.72
N TYR A 51 68.55 -58.61 10.87
CA TYR A 51 67.41 -58.92 9.99
C TYR A 51 66.13 -59.25 10.77
N LYS A 52 66.22 -60.00 11.88
CA LYS A 52 65.05 -60.30 12.72
C LYS A 52 64.49 -59.04 13.38
N LEU A 53 65.37 -58.17 13.87
CA LEU A 53 64.99 -56.90 14.46
C LEU A 53 64.32 -56.00 13.43
N GLU A 54 64.88 -55.90 12.22
CA GLU A 54 64.30 -55.15 11.10
C GLU A 54 62.88 -55.64 10.78
N VAL A 55 62.67 -56.96 10.65
CA VAL A 55 61.32 -57.52 10.42
C VAL A 55 60.36 -57.18 11.57
N ALA A 56 60.80 -57.28 12.83
CA ALA A 56 59.97 -56.96 13.99
C ALA A 56 59.57 -55.47 14.03
N VAL A 57 60.51 -54.59 13.69
CA VAL A 57 60.33 -53.13 13.61
C VAL A 57 59.40 -52.77 12.45
N GLN A 58 59.50 -53.43 11.29
CA GLN A 58 58.53 -53.27 10.20
C GLN A 58 57.14 -53.75 10.59
N ASN A 59 57.03 -54.87 11.30
CA ASN A 59 55.74 -55.34 11.82
C ASN A 59 55.13 -54.36 12.83
N LEU A 60 55.94 -53.71 13.67
CA LEU A 60 55.50 -52.64 14.57
C LEU A 60 54.99 -51.42 13.81
N LEU A 61 55.66 -51.01 12.73
CA LEU A 61 55.17 -49.92 11.85
C LEU A 61 53.83 -50.29 11.20
N GLN A 62 53.69 -51.52 10.71
CA GLN A 62 52.43 -51.98 10.13
C GLN A 62 51.31 -52.00 11.17
N ARG A 63 51.61 -52.44 12.39
CA ARG A 63 50.66 -52.41 13.51
C ARG A 63 50.27 -50.98 13.85
N LEU A 64 51.20 -50.04 13.87
CA LEU A 64 50.92 -48.61 14.07
C LEU A 64 49.93 -48.09 13.02
N LEU A 65 50.17 -48.37 11.74
CA LEU A 65 49.28 -47.95 10.66
C LEU A 65 47.88 -48.56 10.78
N VAL A 66 47.79 -49.87 11.06
CA VAL A 66 46.51 -50.55 11.26
C VAL A 66 45.77 -49.95 12.47
N THR A 67 46.48 -49.71 13.56
CA THR A 67 45.91 -49.11 14.76
C THR A 67 45.41 -47.69 14.49
N LEU A 68 46.19 -46.83 13.84
CA LEU A 68 45.76 -45.47 13.47
C LEU A 68 44.53 -45.47 12.54
N ASN A 69 44.50 -46.37 11.55
CA ASN A 69 43.39 -46.48 10.60
C ASN A 69 42.13 -47.05 11.24
N SER A 70 42.27 -47.93 12.23
CA SER A 70 41.15 -48.51 12.97
C SER A 70 40.42 -47.52 13.88
N SER A 71 40.89 -46.27 13.98
CA SER A 71 40.21 -45.20 14.70
C SER A 71 39.93 -45.52 16.19
N PRO A 72 40.92 -46.02 16.97
CA PRO A 72 40.69 -46.52 18.31
C PRO A 72 40.38 -45.37 19.28
N SER A 73 39.43 -45.62 20.20
CA SER A 73 39.16 -44.73 21.33
C SER A 73 40.29 -44.76 22.38
N ASP A 74 41.05 -45.86 22.43
CA ASP A 74 42.23 -46.03 23.27
C ASP A 74 43.52 -45.87 22.45
N ILE A 75 44.30 -44.84 22.76
CA ILE A 75 45.59 -44.58 22.12
C ILE A 75 46.78 -45.23 22.84
N THR A 76 46.54 -45.96 23.94
CA THR A 76 47.59 -46.68 24.69
C THR A 76 48.44 -47.57 23.77
N PRO A 77 47.88 -48.36 22.84
CA PRO A 77 48.68 -49.16 21.91
C PRO A 77 49.60 -48.31 21.03
N ILE A 78 49.19 -47.10 20.67
CA ILE A 78 50.00 -46.19 19.83
C ILE A 78 51.13 -45.58 20.66
N LYS A 79 50.83 -45.14 21.89
CA LYS A 79 51.83 -44.65 22.84
C LYS A 79 52.87 -45.72 23.19
N ASP A 80 52.46 -46.97 23.35
CA ASP A 80 53.37 -48.09 23.62
C ASP A 80 54.27 -48.38 22.43
N ILE A 81 53.72 -48.33 21.21
CA ILE A 81 54.50 -48.46 19.98
C ILE A 81 55.51 -47.29 19.85
N GLN A 82 55.09 -46.04 20.11
CA GLN A 82 55.98 -44.87 20.13
C GLN A 82 57.10 -45.00 21.14
N LYS A 83 56.80 -45.37 22.40
CA LYS A 83 57.80 -45.61 23.44
C LYS A 83 58.79 -46.70 23.02
N THR A 84 58.29 -47.75 22.38
CA THR A 84 59.13 -48.83 21.84
C THR A 84 60.07 -48.30 20.76
N PHE A 85 59.58 -47.53 19.78
CA PHE A 85 60.43 -46.91 18.77
C PHE A 85 61.43 -45.92 19.35
N HIS A 86 61.03 -45.12 20.33
CA HIS A 86 61.92 -44.17 21.02
C HIS A 86 63.06 -44.90 21.73
N TYR A 87 62.74 -45.93 22.52
CA TYR A 87 63.72 -46.78 23.18
C TYR A 87 64.67 -47.44 22.18
N LEU A 88 64.12 -48.03 21.11
CA LEU A 88 64.94 -48.68 20.08
C LEU A 88 65.87 -47.69 19.35
N ASN A 89 65.40 -46.46 19.10
CA ASN A 89 66.20 -45.41 18.48
C ASN A 89 67.33 -44.91 19.39
N GLU A 90 67.05 -44.76 20.70
CA GLU A 90 68.00 -44.24 21.68
C GLU A 90 69.11 -45.26 22.00
N TYR A 91 68.77 -46.55 22.12
CA TYR A 91 69.69 -47.55 22.68
C TYR A 91 70.27 -48.57 21.68
N VAL A 92 69.64 -48.78 20.50
CA VAL A 92 70.07 -49.87 19.59
C VAL A 92 70.92 -49.37 18.41
N GLY A 93 70.78 -48.11 17.99
CA GLY A 93 71.67 -47.44 17.03
C GLY A 93 71.78 -48.06 15.62
N VAL A 94 70.95 -49.06 15.30
CA VAL A 94 70.96 -49.72 13.98
C VAL A 94 70.26 -48.82 12.95
N PRO A 95 70.85 -48.55 11.76
CA PRO A 95 70.28 -47.62 10.79
C PRO A 95 68.82 -47.90 10.40
N SER A 96 68.46 -49.16 10.17
CA SER A 96 67.08 -49.56 9.82
C SER A 96 66.07 -49.32 10.95
N VAL A 97 66.52 -49.39 12.20
CA VAL A 97 65.71 -49.10 13.40
C VAL A 97 65.51 -47.60 13.56
N CYS A 98 66.57 -46.81 13.39
CA CYS A 98 66.49 -45.34 13.41
C CYS A 98 65.61 -44.80 12.26
N ASP A 99 65.71 -45.40 11.06
CA ASP A 99 64.83 -45.10 9.93
C ASP A 99 63.37 -45.41 10.25
N ALA A 100 63.11 -46.55 10.89
CA ALA A 100 61.75 -46.92 11.28
C ALA A 100 61.19 -46.04 12.40
N ALA A 101 62.00 -45.65 13.39
CA ALA A 101 61.59 -44.70 14.41
C ALA A 101 61.19 -43.35 13.80
N ARG A 102 62.02 -42.80 12.90
CA ARG A 102 61.68 -41.59 12.14
C ARG A 102 60.41 -41.74 11.30
N LYS A 103 60.22 -42.89 10.64
CA LYS A 103 58.98 -43.19 9.91
C LYS A 103 57.76 -43.24 10.85
N SER A 104 57.91 -43.78 12.06
CA SER A 104 56.82 -43.85 13.03
C SER A 104 56.38 -42.45 13.48
N GLU A 105 57.32 -41.54 13.72
CA GLU A 105 57.05 -40.14 14.05
C GLU A 105 56.36 -39.43 12.89
N ALA A 106 56.85 -39.62 11.66
CA ALA A 106 56.24 -39.07 10.46
C ALA A 106 54.79 -39.55 10.26
N ILE A 107 54.52 -40.84 10.44
CA ILE A 107 53.17 -41.42 10.33
C ILE A 107 52.20 -40.77 11.34
N ILE A 108 52.66 -40.55 12.58
CA ILE A 108 51.82 -39.96 13.63
C ILE A 108 51.59 -38.48 13.35
N TYR A 109 52.62 -37.76 12.90
CA TYR A 109 52.50 -36.38 12.46
C TYR A 109 51.51 -36.24 11.28
N ASP A 110 51.64 -37.10 10.26
CA ASP A 110 50.73 -37.12 9.11
C ASP A 110 49.29 -37.40 9.54
N HIS A 111 49.08 -38.27 10.52
CA HIS A 111 47.77 -38.53 11.10
C HIS A 111 47.22 -37.30 11.84
N GLN A 112 48.03 -36.60 12.65
CA GLN A 112 47.63 -35.33 13.29
C GLN A 112 47.25 -34.27 12.25
N VAL A 113 48.00 -34.17 11.14
CA VAL A 113 47.68 -33.26 10.03
C VAL A 113 46.35 -33.64 9.37
N ALA A 114 46.09 -34.93 9.15
CA ALA A 114 44.82 -35.41 8.62
C ALA A 114 43.63 -35.08 9.56
N LEU A 115 43.81 -35.25 10.87
CA LEU A 115 42.81 -34.85 11.87
C LEU A 115 42.53 -33.35 11.83
N LYS A 116 43.57 -32.51 11.79
CA LYS A 116 43.43 -31.04 11.67
C LYS A 116 42.66 -30.63 10.42
N ARG A 117 42.96 -31.22 9.26
CA ARG A 117 42.19 -30.98 8.03
C ARG A 117 40.73 -31.42 8.14
N SER A 118 40.48 -32.55 8.79
CA SER A 118 39.11 -33.02 9.04
C SER A 118 38.33 -32.06 9.94
N ILE A 119 38.97 -31.56 11.01
CA ILE A 119 38.39 -30.55 11.91
C ILE A 119 38.05 -29.27 11.13
N GLU A 120 38.98 -28.77 10.32
CA GLU A 120 38.77 -27.58 9.49
C GLU A 120 37.61 -27.78 8.49
N SER A 121 37.55 -28.91 7.79
CA SER A 121 36.47 -29.24 6.86
C SER A 121 35.10 -29.26 7.54
N GLU A 122 34.96 -29.93 8.69
CA GLU A 122 33.67 -29.99 9.38
C GLU A 122 33.29 -28.63 10.01
N TYR A 123 34.27 -27.87 10.49
CA TYR A 123 34.05 -26.51 10.97
C TYR A 123 33.64 -25.53 9.85
N GLU A 124 34.21 -25.67 8.65
CA GLU A 124 33.82 -24.90 7.48
C GLU A 124 32.37 -25.23 7.05
N ARG A 125 31.97 -26.51 7.08
CA ARG A 125 30.57 -26.90 6.85
C ARG A 125 29.61 -26.31 7.88
N TRP A 126 30.03 -26.22 9.14
CA TRP A 126 29.24 -25.58 10.18
C TRP A 126 29.07 -24.08 9.93
N THR A 127 30.17 -23.35 9.73
CA THR A 127 30.17 -21.89 9.50
C THR A 127 29.54 -21.48 8.18
N ASN A 128 29.64 -22.29 7.13
CA ASN A 128 29.09 -21.95 5.82
C ASN A 128 27.56 -21.99 5.84
N SER A 129 26.93 -20.82 5.73
CA SER A 129 25.46 -20.70 5.79
C SER A 129 24.71 -21.55 4.76
N SER A 130 25.34 -21.99 3.66
CA SER A 130 24.71 -22.78 2.59
C SER A 130 24.83 -24.30 2.76
N SER A 131 25.82 -24.77 3.52
CA SER A 131 26.06 -26.20 3.74
C SER A 131 25.14 -26.77 4.81
N ASP A 132 24.85 -28.07 4.74
CA ASP A 132 24.18 -28.79 5.81
C ASP A 132 25.20 -29.24 6.87
N PHE A 133 24.79 -29.21 8.14
CA PHE A 133 25.59 -29.70 9.26
C PHE A 133 24.73 -30.62 10.12
N THR A 134 24.98 -31.93 10.00
CA THR A 134 24.18 -32.99 10.61
C THR A 134 24.82 -33.50 11.90
N GLU A 135 24.08 -34.32 12.66
CA GLU A 135 24.60 -34.97 13.86
C GLU A 135 25.82 -35.87 13.57
N GLY A 136 25.87 -36.50 12.38
CA GLY A 136 27.03 -37.25 11.93
C GLY A 136 28.26 -36.36 11.73
N ASN A 137 28.10 -35.16 11.18
CA ASN A 137 29.19 -34.18 11.02
C ASN A 137 29.71 -33.71 12.38
N ALA A 138 28.80 -33.37 13.30
CA ALA A 138 29.18 -32.93 14.63
C ALA A 138 29.89 -34.03 15.43
N THR A 139 29.40 -35.27 15.33
CA THR A 139 30.05 -36.43 15.97
C THR A 139 31.44 -36.67 15.39
N ALA A 140 31.60 -36.63 14.06
CA ALA A 140 32.91 -36.75 13.41
C ALA A 140 33.87 -35.64 13.85
N LEU A 141 33.39 -34.41 13.97
CA LEU A 141 34.18 -33.28 14.49
C LEU A 141 34.61 -33.52 15.94
N LYS A 142 33.70 -33.93 16.84
CA LYS A 142 34.01 -34.21 18.24
C LYS A 142 35.01 -35.36 18.38
N GLU A 143 34.86 -36.42 17.59
CA GLU A 143 35.81 -37.53 17.56
C GLU A 143 37.19 -37.08 17.08
N ALA A 144 37.27 -36.26 16.03
CA ALA A 144 38.54 -35.75 15.51
C ALA A 144 39.24 -34.84 16.52
N LEU A 145 38.50 -33.96 17.21
CA LEU A 145 39.02 -33.11 18.29
C LEU A 145 39.55 -33.95 19.45
N THR A 146 38.76 -34.91 19.93
CA THR A 146 39.14 -35.79 21.05
C THR A 146 40.39 -36.60 20.71
N ARG A 147 40.49 -37.12 19.48
CA ARG A 147 41.70 -37.83 19.04
C ARG A 147 42.90 -36.92 18.96
N LEU A 148 42.74 -35.70 18.45
CA LEU A 148 43.84 -34.75 18.36
C LEU A 148 44.40 -34.41 19.75
N GLU A 149 43.54 -34.21 20.76
CA GLU A 149 43.92 -33.99 22.16
C GLU A 149 44.72 -35.15 22.76
N LEU A 150 44.40 -36.40 22.36
CA LEU A 150 45.14 -37.58 22.78
C LEU A 150 46.57 -37.63 22.21
N PHE A 151 46.80 -37.07 21.01
CA PHE A 151 48.10 -37.04 20.34
C PHE A 151 48.92 -35.78 20.60
N ASP A 152 48.27 -34.65 20.85
CA ASP A 152 48.88 -33.34 21.03
C ASP A 152 48.49 -32.80 22.41
N SER A 153 49.38 -32.96 23.39
CA SER A 153 49.13 -32.51 24.76
C SER A 153 49.02 -30.99 24.90
N THR A 154 49.38 -30.23 23.86
CA THR A 154 49.19 -28.77 23.83
C THR A 154 47.80 -28.39 23.30
N PHE A 155 47.12 -29.32 22.64
CA PHE A 155 45.76 -29.15 22.16
C PHE A 155 44.76 -29.50 23.28
N SER A 156 43.72 -28.69 23.43
CA SER A 156 42.60 -28.99 24.32
C SER A 156 41.29 -28.78 23.59
N THR A 157 40.43 -29.80 23.60
CA THR A 157 39.10 -29.71 22.97
C THR A 157 38.28 -28.60 23.62
N GLU A 158 38.32 -28.50 24.94
CA GLU A 158 37.59 -27.47 25.70
C GLU A 158 38.04 -26.05 25.32
N VAL A 159 39.36 -25.82 25.23
CA VAL A 159 39.91 -24.51 24.81
C VAL A 159 39.50 -24.21 23.38
N TRP A 160 39.59 -25.18 22.47
CA TRP A 160 39.20 -25.00 21.07
C TRP A 160 37.73 -24.62 20.96
N VAL A 161 36.82 -25.33 21.64
CA VAL A 161 35.38 -25.02 21.65
C VAL A 161 35.14 -23.61 22.21
N LYS A 162 35.81 -23.22 23.30
CA LYS A 162 35.71 -21.86 23.85
C LYS A 162 36.18 -20.78 22.86
N THR A 163 37.23 -21.04 22.08
CA THR A 163 37.68 -20.08 21.05
C THR A 163 36.66 -19.86 19.93
N LYS A 164 35.61 -20.70 19.83
CA LYS A 164 34.55 -20.55 18.83
C LYS A 164 33.30 -19.84 19.37
N ALA A 165 33.34 -19.34 20.60
CA ALA A 165 32.26 -18.54 21.21
C ALA A 165 31.78 -17.40 20.30
N ASP A 166 32.70 -16.61 19.74
CA ASP A 166 32.35 -15.47 18.87
C ASP A 166 31.59 -15.91 17.61
N ALA A 167 31.97 -17.05 17.03
CA ALA A 167 31.29 -17.59 15.86
C ALA A 167 29.88 -18.10 16.21
N LEU A 168 29.69 -18.65 17.41
CA LEU A 168 28.37 -19.05 17.92
C LEU A 168 27.48 -17.82 18.14
N SER A 169 28.00 -16.76 18.76
CA SER A 169 27.29 -15.49 18.92
C SER A 169 26.93 -14.85 17.58
N ALA A 170 27.84 -14.88 16.60
CA ALA A 170 27.56 -14.40 15.25
C ALA A 170 26.44 -15.20 14.58
N LEU A 171 26.44 -16.53 14.74
CA LEU A 171 25.39 -17.40 14.22
C LEU A 171 24.03 -17.13 14.88
N GLN A 172 23.98 -16.90 16.20
CA GLN A 172 22.74 -16.48 16.87
C GLN A 172 22.19 -15.17 16.29
N GLY A 173 23.06 -14.17 16.10
CA GLY A 173 22.69 -12.91 15.47
C GLY A 173 22.14 -13.12 14.06
N ASP A 174 22.82 -13.92 13.24
CA ASP A 174 22.38 -14.25 11.88
C ASP A 174 21.01 -14.97 11.88
N ILE A 175 20.78 -15.92 12.78
CA ILE A 175 19.48 -16.59 12.93
C ILE A 175 18.37 -15.58 13.24
N MET A 176 18.61 -14.64 14.18
CA MET A 176 17.62 -13.63 14.54
C MET A 176 17.28 -12.70 13.37
N THR A 177 18.26 -12.30 12.55
CA THR A 177 17.99 -11.48 11.35
C THR A 177 17.23 -12.21 10.24
N ARG A 178 17.17 -13.55 10.30
CA ARG A 178 16.57 -14.41 9.27
C ARG A 178 15.24 -15.04 9.68
N VAL A 179 14.68 -14.67 10.84
CA VAL A 179 13.46 -15.29 11.38
C VAL A 179 12.25 -15.19 10.44
N THR A 180 12.24 -14.22 9.51
CA THR A 180 11.20 -14.05 8.47
C THR A 180 11.39 -14.98 7.27
N ARG A 181 12.51 -15.71 7.18
CA ARG A 181 12.87 -16.60 6.05
C ARG A 181 12.96 -18.04 6.51
N PHE A 182 11.81 -18.72 6.58
CA PHE A 182 11.62 -20.08 7.11
C PHE A 182 12.78 -21.06 6.81
N ARG A 183 13.10 -21.31 5.52
CA ARG A 183 14.12 -22.30 5.14
C ARG A 183 15.52 -21.97 5.65
N SER A 184 15.88 -20.68 5.63
CA SER A 184 17.19 -20.25 6.10
C SER A 184 17.29 -20.28 7.62
N PHE A 185 16.19 -19.91 8.30
CA PHE A 185 16.05 -19.98 9.75
C PHE A 185 16.12 -21.42 10.27
N ASP A 186 15.30 -22.34 9.75
CA ASP A 186 15.27 -23.76 10.15
C ASP A 186 16.66 -24.40 10.01
N ARG A 187 17.32 -24.19 8.87
CA ARG A 187 18.65 -24.76 8.64
C ARG A 187 19.67 -24.25 9.66
N GLN A 188 19.79 -22.94 9.87
CA GLN A 188 20.78 -22.40 10.81
C GLN A 188 20.48 -22.77 12.26
N LEU A 189 19.20 -22.75 12.66
CA LEU A 189 18.77 -23.16 13.99
C LEU A 189 19.09 -24.65 14.25
N GLN A 190 18.87 -25.51 13.25
CA GLN A 190 19.24 -26.91 13.33
C GLN A 190 20.76 -27.11 13.46
N LYS A 191 21.58 -26.33 12.74
CA LYS A 191 23.04 -26.38 12.92
C LYS A 191 23.45 -26.05 14.35
N LEU A 192 22.89 -24.98 14.90
CA LEU A 192 23.18 -24.57 16.27
C LEU A 192 22.73 -25.65 17.25
N ARG A 193 21.51 -26.18 17.09
CA ARG A 193 20.98 -27.27 17.93
C ARG A 193 21.88 -28.50 17.94
N VAL A 194 22.28 -28.95 16.75
CA VAL A 194 23.18 -30.11 16.59
C VAL A 194 24.52 -29.83 17.28
N TRP A 195 25.12 -28.67 17.02
CA TRP A 195 26.36 -28.25 17.67
C TRP A 195 26.25 -28.29 19.19
N THR A 196 25.21 -27.65 19.76
CA THR A 196 25.04 -27.55 21.22
C THR A 196 24.67 -28.86 21.91
N ARG A 197 24.14 -29.84 21.16
CA ARG A 197 23.93 -31.21 21.67
C ARG A 197 25.23 -32.00 21.71
N THR A 198 26.11 -31.78 20.74
CA THR A 198 27.40 -32.45 20.69
C THR A 198 28.41 -31.86 21.67
N PHE A 199 28.38 -30.53 21.84
CA PHE A 199 29.23 -29.76 22.76
C PHE A 199 28.36 -29.13 23.85
N GLU A 200 28.15 -29.87 24.94
CA GLU A 200 27.23 -29.49 26.03
C GLU A 200 27.60 -28.16 26.70
N GLU A 201 28.88 -27.78 26.69
CA GLU A 201 29.36 -26.48 27.21
C GLU A 201 28.79 -25.29 26.43
N CYS A 202 28.34 -25.52 25.20
CA CYS A 202 27.71 -24.52 24.34
C CYS A 202 26.17 -24.50 24.45
N SER A 203 25.56 -25.34 25.28
CA SER A 203 24.09 -25.44 25.43
C SER A 203 23.40 -24.12 25.81
N GLY A 204 24.12 -23.23 26.51
CA GLY A 204 23.65 -21.88 26.83
C GLY A 204 23.27 -21.06 25.59
N TYR A 205 24.05 -21.12 24.50
CA TYR A 205 23.77 -20.36 23.28
C TYR A 205 22.44 -20.75 22.64
N TYR A 206 22.14 -22.04 22.57
CA TYR A 206 20.86 -22.49 22.03
C TYR A 206 19.70 -22.05 22.93
N THR A 207 19.86 -22.19 24.25
CA THR A 207 18.85 -21.78 25.23
C THR A 207 18.56 -20.27 25.16
N ASP A 208 19.59 -19.43 25.09
CA ASP A 208 19.45 -17.97 25.03
C ASP A 208 18.85 -17.52 23.69
N LEU A 209 19.18 -18.21 22.59
CA LEU A 209 18.53 -17.97 21.31
C LEU A 209 17.04 -18.33 21.37
N CYS A 210 16.68 -19.49 21.92
CA CYS A 210 15.27 -19.88 22.08
C CYS A 210 14.49 -18.85 22.90
N LYS A 211 15.07 -18.36 24.01
CA LYS A 211 14.48 -17.26 24.80
C LYS A 211 14.30 -16.00 23.97
N SER A 212 15.31 -15.59 23.20
CA SER A 212 15.25 -14.40 22.35
C SER A 212 14.17 -14.51 21.27
N ILE A 213 14.03 -15.70 20.66
CA ILE A 213 12.98 -16.00 19.69
C ILE A 213 11.60 -15.95 20.36
N LEU A 214 11.46 -16.51 21.57
CA LEU A 214 10.20 -16.44 22.33
C LEU A 214 9.81 -15.01 22.70
N THR A 215 10.77 -14.19 23.15
CA THR A 215 10.53 -12.76 23.42
C THR A 215 10.12 -12.03 22.15
N LEU A 216 10.82 -12.26 21.03
CA LEU A 216 10.42 -11.68 19.74
C LEU A 216 9.01 -12.10 19.32
N PHE A 217 8.66 -13.37 19.55
CA PHE A 217 7.33 -13.89 19.29
C PHE A 217 6.27 -13.20 20.15
N GLU A 218 6.51 -13.04 21.46
CA GLU A 218 5.61 -12.34 22.38
C GLU A 218 5.44 -10.86 22.02
N ASP A 219 6.52 -10.17 21.68
CA ASP A 219 6.47 -8.77 21.23
C ASP A 219 5.66 -8.64 19.94
N THR A 220 5.88 -9.55 18.99
CA THR A 220 5.16 -9.61 17.72
C THR A 220 3.67 -9.86 17.93
N MET A 221 3.32 -10.79 18.83
CA MET A 221 1.94 -11.06 19.25
C MET A 221 1.28 -9.82 19.86
N ASN A 222 1.98 -9.11 20.75
CA ASN A 222 1.47 -7.92 21.40
C ASN A 222 1.20 -6.81 20.39
N ILE A 223 2.10 -6.59 19.43
CA ILE A 223 1.91 -5.60 18.37
C ILE A 223 0.69 -5.92 17.52
N ILE A 224 0.54 -7.18 17.08
CA ILE A 224 -0.63 -7.58 16.29
C ILE A 224 -1.92 -7.44 17.09
N SER A 225 -1.93 -7.84 18.36
CA SER A 225 -3.10 -7.73 19.24
C SER A 225 -3.50 -6.29 19.55
N GLN A 226 -2.52 -5.38 19.63
CA GLN A 226 -2.75 -3.94 19.81
C GLN A 226 -3.22 -3.25 18.51
N THR A 227 -2.89 -3.83 17.36
CA THR A 227 -3.39 -3.34 16.07
C THR A 227 -4.88 -3.63 16.02
N LYS A 228 -5.71 -2.57 16.07
CA LYS A 228 -7.15 -2.71 15.93
C LYS A 228 -7.48 -3.25 14.54
N LEU A 229 -7.66 -4.56 14.44
CA LEU A 229 -7.97 -5.23 13.17
C LEU A 229 -9.26 -4.67 12.54
N SER A 230 -10.19 -4.15 13.36
CA SER A 230 -11.42 -3.49 12.88
C SER A 230 -11.17 -2.24 12.03
N THR A 231 -10.04 -1.56 12.22
CA THR A 231 -9.65 -0.35 11.48
C THR A 231 -8.39 -0.59 10.64
N ILE A 232 -8.12 -1.85 10.27
CA ILE A 232 -6.90 -2.21 9.55
C ILE A 232 -6.81 -1.56 8.16
N HIS A 233 -7.96 -1.22 7.58
CA HIS A 233 -8.07 -0.53 6.30
C HIS A 233 -7.71 0.97 6.39
N ASP A 234 -7.62 1.52 7.59
CA ASP A 234 -7.22 2.92 7.84
C ASP A 234 -5.71 3.05 8.11
N LEU A 235 -4.98 1.93 8.18
CA LEU A 235 -3.55 1.94 8.44
C LEU A 235 -2.78 2.57 7.27
N ARG A 236 -1.75 3.33 7.62
CA ARG A 236 -0.79 3.82 6.62
C ARG A 236 0.02 2.65 6.06
N GLU A 237 0.57 2.82 4.86
CA GLU A 237 1.39 1.79 4.18
C GLU A 237 2.53 1.27 5.09
N GLU A 238 3.19 2.14 5.84
CA GLU A 238 4.25 1.78 6.79
C GLU A 238 3.75 0.91 7.95
N GLU A 239 2.58 1.22 8.51
CA GLU A 239 1.96 0.48 9.60
C GLU A 239 1.47 -0.88 9.12
N LEU A 240 0.95 -0.94 7.89
CA LEU A 240 0.55 -2.17 7.24
C LEU A 240 1.76 -3.06 6.92
N ALA A 241 2.85 -2.49 6.40
CA ALA A 241 4.09 -3.22 6.15
C ALA A 241 4.65 -3.82 7.44
N LEU A 242 4.63 -3.05 8.54
CA LEU A 242 5.00 -3.55 9.86
C LEU A 242 4.08 -4.69 10.31
N PHE A 243 2.76 -4.54 10.15
CA PHE A 243 1.80 -5.59 10.48
C PHE A 243 2.08 -6.89 9.71
N VAL A 244 2.32 -6.80 8.40
CA VAL A 244 2.61 -7.97 7.55
C VAL A 244 3.94 -8.63 7.95
N ASP A 245 4.98 -7.84 8.21
CA ASP A 245 6.26 -8.36 8.70
C ASP A 245 6.09 -9.13 10.01
N ARG A 246 5.35 -8.55 10.97
CA ARG A 246 5.03 -9.20 12.24
C ARG A 246 4.19 -10.46 12.05
N TYR A 247 3.17 -10.41 11.22
CA TYR A 247 2.36 -11.58 10.89
C TYR A 247 3.21 -12.70 10.29
N LEU A 248 4.16 -12.37 9.41
CA LEU A 248 5.07 -13.33 8.81
C LEU A 248 5.98 -14.01 9.84
N ILE A 249 6.50 -13.26 10.82
CA ILE A 249 7.26 -13.83 11.93
C ILE A 249 6.41 -14.86 12.67
N LEU A 250 5.18 -14.51 13.05
CA LEU A 250 4.29 -15.45 13.75
C LEU A 250 3.99 -16.69 12.92
N TYR A 251 3.70 -16.50 11.63
CA TYR A 251 3.39 -17.59 10.72
C TYR A 251 4.57 -18.55 10.59
N THR A 252 5.77 -18.01 10.35
CA THR A 252 7.02 -18.77 10.23
C THR A 252 7.31 -19.56 11.51
N MET A 253 7.10 -18.94 12.66
CA MET A 253 7.31 -19.55 13.97
C MET A 253 6.30 -20.67 14.27
N GLY A 254 5.03 -20.49 13.94
CA GLY A 254 4.03 -21.55 14.13
C GLY A 254 4.24 -22.73 13.18
N ASP A 255 4.55 -22.49 11.90
CA ASP A 255 4.88 -23.55 10.94
C ASP A 255 6.09 -24.36 11.42
N PHE A 256 7.07 -23.66 11.97
CA PHE A 256 8.27 -24.29 12.53
C PHE A 256 7.94 -25.15 13.75
N SER A 257 7.12 -24.64 14.67
CA SER A 257 6.64 -25.38 15.84
C SER A 257 5.92 -26.66 15.46
N GLU A 258 5.02 -26.61 14.48
CA GLU A 258 4.23 -27.75 14.02
C GLU A 258 5.08 -28.82 13.34
N GLN A 259 5.95 -28.41 12.41
CA GLN A 259 6.73 -29.36 11.61
C GLN A 259 7.82 -30.07 12.41
N LYS A 260 8.36 -29.42 13.44
CA LYS A 260 9.54 -29.90 14.17
C LYS A 260 9.23 -30.41 15.58
N HIS A 261 7.96 -30.36 16.01
CA HIS A 261 7.51 -30.73 17.34
C HIS A 261 8.41 -30.17 18.43
N MET A 262 8.67 -28.86 18.38
CA MET A 262 9.46 -28.20 19.40
C MET A 262 8.55 -27.80 20.57
N PRO A 263 8.65 -28.46 21.74
CA PRO A 263 7.73 -28.22 22.86
C PRO A 263 7.77 -26.77 23.33
N ASP A 264 8.96 -26.16 23.26
CA ASP A 264 9.19 -24.77 23.65
C ASP A 264 8.36 -23.75 22.84
N PHE A 265 7.87 -24.14 21.66
CA PHE A 265 7.09 -23.28 20.77
C PHE A 265 5.61 -23.70 20.63
N GLU A 266 5.13 -24.70 21.37
CA GLU A 266 3.75 -25.20 21.22
C GLU A 266 2.69 -24.12 21.52
N HIS A 267 2.95 -23.27 22.52
CA HIS A 267 2.11 -22.10 22.81
C HIS A 267 2.11 -21.06 21.68
N ALA A 268 3.17 -20.99 20.87
CA ALA A 268 3.25 -20.11 19.72
C ALA A 268 2.31 -20.57 18.60
N SER A 269 2.19 -21.89 18.37
CA SER A 269 1.28 -22.43 17.36
C SER A 269 -0.20 -22.12 17.67
N LEU A 270 -0.66 -22.42 18.90
CA LEU A 270 -2.04 -22.14 19.33
C LEU A 270 -2.39 -20.64 19.23
N ARG A 271 -1.44 -19.76 19.58
CA ARG A 271 -1.61 -18.32 19.49
C ARG A 271 -1.63 -17.82 18.04
N ARG A 272 -0.81 -18.42 17.15
CA ARG A 272 -0.85 -18.16 15.70
C ARG A 272 -2.23 -18.48 15.14
N GLU A 273 -2.80 -19.65 15.47
CA GLU A 273 -4.13 -20.05 14.98
C GLU A 273 -5.21 -19.03 15.36
N LYS A 274 -5.21 -18.57 16.62
CA LYS A 274 -6.15 -17.54 17.07
C LYS A 274 -6.02 -16.23 16.29
N ILE A 275 -4.79 -15.73 16.08
CA ILE A 275 -4.58 -14.52 15.27
C ILE A 275 -5.01 -14.75 13.83
N LEU A 276 -4.74 -15.93 13.27
CA LEU A 276 -5.15 -16.27 11.91
C LEU A 276 -6.67 -16.29 11.79
N GLU A 277 -7.39 -16.77 12.81
CA GLU A 277 -8.84 -16.69 12.92
C GLU A 277 -9.33 -15.24 13.00
N ASP A 278 -8.75 -14.40 13.87
CA ASP A 278 -9.11 -12.98 14.00
C ASP A 278 -8.88 -12.22 12.68
N VAL A 279 -7.75 -12.49 12.02
CA VAL A 279 -7.40 -11.93 10.71
C VAL A 279 -8.35 -12.41 9.62
N LEU A 280 -8.73 -13.71 9.62
CA LEU A 280 -9.73 -14.27 8.72
C LEU A 280 -11.11 -13.63 8.91
N VAL A 281 -11.51 -13.37 10.15
CA VAL A 281 -12.77 -12.69 10.47
C VAL A 281 -12.78 -11.29 9.86
N VAL A 282 -11.67 -10.56 9.94
CA VAL A 282 -11.54 -9.23 9.31
C VAL A 282 -11.49 -9.30 7.78
N PHE A 283 -10.82 -10.32 7.22
CA PHE A 283 -10.80 -10.57 5.78
C PHE A 283 -12.17 -11.00 5.21
N SER A 284 -13.03 -11.55 6.07
CA SER A 284 -14.38 -11.98 5.70
C SER A 284 -15.43 -10.89 5.94
N SER A 285 -15.22 -10.00 6.92
CA SER A 285 -16.20 -8.97 7.29
C SER A 285 -16.35 -7.90 6.22
N GLY A 286 -15.26 -7.50 5.55
CA GLY A 286 -15.34 -6.51 4.45
C GLY A 286 -16.09 -7.05 3.24
N GLY A 287 -15.89 -8.34 2.90
CA GLY A 287 -16.69 -9.02 1.88
C GLY A 287 -18.17 -9.15 2.29
N LYS A 288 -18.44 -9.46 3.56
CA LYS A 288 -19.80 -9.57 4.09
C LYS A 288 -20.58 -8.26 3.96
N LYS A 289 -19.96 -7.11 4.23
CA LYS A 289 -20.60 -5.79 4.06
C LYS A 289 -21.01 -5.55 2.61
N ALA A 290 -20.15 -5.89 1.64
CA ALA A 290 -20.49 -5.78 0.22
C ALA A 290 -21.61 -6.75 -0.20
N SER A 291 -21.57 -8.01 0.27
CA SER A 291 -22.64 -8.98 0.02
C SER A 291 -23.97 -8.52 0.63
N GLU A 292 -23.99 -8.03 1.87
CA GLU A 292 -25.20 -7.52 2.54
C GLU A 292 -25.80 -6.31 1.80
N MET A 293 -24.95 -5.44 1.25
CA MET A 293 -25.39 -4.33 0.39
C MET A 293 -25.97 -4.82 -0.95
N ALA A 294 -25.36 -5.83 -1.57
CA ALA A 294 -25.86 -6.45 -2.79
C ALA A 294 -27.23 -7.14 -2.58
N GLU A 295 -27.42 -7.81 -1.44
CA GLU A 295 -28.66 -8.53 -1.12
C GLU A 295 -29.81 -7.60 -0.73
N SER A 296 -29.53 -6.51 -0.01
CA SER A 296 -30.56 -5.60 0.48
C SER A 296 -31.21 -4.73 -0.61
N ASN A 297 -30.58 -4.57 -1.77
CA ASN A 297 -30.99 -3.64 -2.85
C ASN A 297 -31.27 -2.20 -2.36
N SER A 298 -30.88 -1.85 -1.12
CA SER A 298 -31.06 -0.53 -0.53
C SER A 298 -29.71 0.18 -0.50
N ILE A 299 -29.27 0.65 -1.67
CA ILE A 299 -28.04 1.42 -1.78
C ILE A 299 -28.30 2.80 -1.17
N ASN A 300 -27.58 3.14 -0.09
CA ASN A 300 -27.49 4.54 0.28
C ASN A 300 -26.49 5.22 -0.67
N PHE A 301 -27.02 5.92 -1.67
CA PHE A 301 -26.23 6.57 -2.71
C PHE A 301 -25.31 7.69 -2.20
N GLU A 302 -25.37 8.05 -0.92
CA GLU A 302 -24.56 9.13 -0.34
C GLU A 302 -23.19 8.71 0.20
N ASP A 303 -22.97 7.48 0.72
CA ASP A 303 -21.68 7.19 1.40
C ASP A 303 -21.18 5.73 1.42
N ASP A 304 -21.97 4.72 1.05
CA ASP A 304 -21.65 3.35 1.49
C ASP A 304 -20.46 2.65 0.80
N LEU A 305 -20.08 3.07 -0.42
CA LEU A 305 -19.00 2.41 -1.17
C LEU A 305 -17.59 2.91 -0.82
N GLY A 306 -17.46 3.89 0.07
CA GLY A 306 -16.15 4.38 0.54
C GLY A 306 -15.38 3.30 1.25
N ASP A 307 -16.02 2.70 2.25
CA ASP A 307 -15.41 1.65 3.06
C ASP A 307 -15.05 0.44 2.21
N ILE A 308 -15.92 0.07 1.25
CA ILE A 308 -15.70 -1.07 0.35
C ILE A 308 -14.50 -0.81 -0.58
N ALA A 309 -14.39 0.39 -1.16
CA ALA A 309 -13.25 0.74 -2.00
C ALA A 309 -11.94 0.86 -1.21
N SER A 310 -11.99 1.44 -0.01
CA SER A 310 -10.83 1.50 0.91
C SER A 310 -10.39 0.09 1.30
N TYR A 311 -11.34 -0.81 1.56
CA TYR A 311 -11.07 -2.20 1.85
C TYR A 311 -10.47 -2.95 0.64
N ALA A 312 -10.98 -2.73 -0.57
CA ALA A 312 -10.39 -3.29 -1.79
C ALA A 312 -8.92 -2.87 -1.97
N ARG A 313 -8.62 -1.58 -1.77
CA ARG A 313 -7.25 -1.05 -1.81
C ARG A 313 -6.37 -1.66 -0.72
N PHE A 314 -6.91 -1.85 0.48
CA PHE A 314 -6.21 -2.52 1.57
C PHE A 314 -5.85 -3.97 1.18
N LEU A 315 -6.76 -4.72 0.56
CA LEU A 315 -6.48 -6.08 0.08
C LEU A 315 -5.39 -6.10 -1.01
N GLU A 316 -5.41 -5.15 -1.94
CA GLU A 316 -4.36 -5.03 -2.95
C GLU A 316 -3.01 -4.66 -2.34
N MET A 317 -2.99 -3.76 -1.36
CA MET A 317 -1.76 -3.40 -0.65
C MET A 317 -1.21 -4.59 0.12
N MET A 318 -2.06 -5.34 0.81
CA MET A 318 -1.70 -6.60 1.47
C MET A 318 -1.09 -7.58 0.48
N LYS A 319 -1.74 -7.77 -0.68
CA LYS A 319 -1.23 -8.62 -1.77
C LYS A 319 0.16 -8.17 -2.22
N TYR A 320 0.32 -6.88 -2.52
CA TYR A 320 1.60 -6.30 -2.94
C TYR A 320 2.71 -6.53 -1.91
N VAL A 321 2.43 -6.29 -0.62
CA VAL A 321 3.40 -6.50 0.45
C VAL A 321 3.75 -7.99 0.56
N THR A 322 2.77 -8.89 0.47
CA THR A 322 3.03 -10.34 0.53
C THR A 322 3.88 -10.83 -0.64
N GLU A 323 3.60 -10.37 -1.87
CA GLU A 323 4.36 -10.71 -3.08
C GLU A 323 5.80 -10.18 -2.99
N LYS A 324 5.97 -8.91 -2.58
CA LYS A 324 7.28 -8.25 -2.43
C LYS A 324 8.21 -8.99 -1.47
N HIS A 325 7.65 -9.59 -0.42
CA HIS A 325 8.43 -10.31 0.58
C HIS A 325 8.72 -11.77 0.18
N GLY A 326 8.31 -12.20 -1.03
CA GLY A 326 8.52 -13.56 -1.52
C GLY A 326 7.80 -14.62 -0.68
N ILE A 327 6.72 -14.20 -0.01
CA ILE A 327 5.98 -15.02 0.93
C ILE A 327 5.11 -15.97 0.13
N GLY A 328 5.64 -17.16 -0.17
CA GLY A 328 4.86 -18.28 -0.70
C GLY A 328 3.92 -18.91 0.32
N VAL A 329 3.37 -18.12 1.25
CA VAL A 329 2.33 -18.58 2.18
C VAL A 329 1.06 -18.72 1.38
N ASN A 330 0.92 -19.90 0.77
CA ASN A 330 -0.19 -20.28 -0.08
C ASN A 330 -1.56 -20.05 0.58
N SER A 331 -1.66 -19.94 1.91
CA SER A 331 -2.91 -19.71 2.62
C SER A 331 -3.33 -18.23 2.60
N LEU A 332 -2.48 -17.31 3.04
CA LEU A 332 -2.81 -15.88 3.11
C LEU A 332 -3.05 -15.27 1.74
N ASP A 333 -2.19 -15.56 0.75
CA ASP A 333 -2.37 -15.07 -0.61
C ASP A 333 -3.69 -15.61 -1.23
N LYS A 334 -4.04 -16.88 -0.98
CA LYS A 334 -5.34 -17.42 -1.40
C LYS A 334 -6.51 -16.70 -0.74
N ILE A 335 -6.41 -16.39 0.55
CA ILE A 335 -7.45 -15.66 1.28
C ILE A 335 -7.60 -14.25 0.71
N ILE A 336 -6.51 -13.51 0.54
CA ILE A 336 -6.52 -12.15 -0.01
C ILE A 336 -7.13 -12.15 -1.41
N ASN A 337 -6.66 -13.03 -2.31
CA ASN A 337 -7.18 -13.11 -3.66
C ASN A 337 -8.65 -13.55 -3.70
N ALA A 338 -9.08 -14.48 -2.83
CA ALA A 338 -10.47 -14.91 -2.75
C ALA A 338 -11.38 -13.78 -2.21
N SER A 339 -10.95 -13.06 -1.18
CA SER A 339 -11.67 -11.91 -0.62
C SER A 339 -11.76 -10.76 -1.62
N LEU A 340 -10.67 -10.44 -2.32
CA LEU A 340 -10.65 -9.38 -3.33
C LEU A 340 -11.56 -9.73 -4.50
N LYS A 341 -11.46 -10.95 -5.02
CA LYS A 341 -12.33 -11.41 -6.10
C LYS A 341 -13.80 -11.37 -5.71
N ARG A 342 -14.15 -11.88 -4.52
CA ARG A 342 -15.53 -11.85 -4.02
C ARG A 342 -16.06 -10.42 -3.91
N LEU A 343 -15.25 -9.51 -3.38
CA LEU A 343 -15.59 -8.09 -3.28
C LEU A 343 -15.86 -7.47 -4.65
N GLU A 344 -15.02 -7.77 -5.65
CA GLU A 344 -15.17 -7.31 -7.02
C GLU A 344 -16.42 -7.87 -7.68
N ASP A 345 -16.70 -9.16 -7.50
CA ASP A 345 -17.90 -9.83 -8.02
C ASP A 345 -19.17 -9.20 -7.40
N ASP A 346 -19.19 -8.95 -6.09
CA ASP A 346 -20.32 -8.34 -5.38
C ASP A 346 -20.57 -6.89 -5.81
N VAL A 347 -19.50 -6.08 -5.92
CA VAL A 347 -19.60 -4.68 -6.38
C VAL A 347 -20.06 -4.63 -7.83
N THR A 348 -19.54 -5.50 -8.68
CA THR A 348 -19.93 -5.57 -10.10
C THR A 348 -21.39 -5.97 -10.24
N SER A 349 -21.85 -6.97 -9.47
CA SER A 349 -23.25 -7.39 -9.43
C SER A 349 -24.18 -6.25 -8.97
N LEU A 350 -23.83 -5.55 -7.90
CA LEU A 350 -24.57 -4.39 -7.41
C LEU A 350 -24.65 -3.29 -8.48
N PHE A 351 -23.52 -2.99 -9.11
CA PHE A 351 -23.43 -1.99 -10.16
C PHE A 351 -24.24 -2.36 -11.40
N GLN A 352 -24.19 -3.62 -11.83
CA GLN A 352 -25.00 -4.16 -12.92
C GLN A 352 -26.49 -4.09 -12.62
N SER A 353 -26.91 -4.44 -11.39
CA SER A 353 -28.31 -4.31 -10.95
C SER A 353 -28.80 -2.87 -11.06
N CYS A 354 -28.00 -1.91 -10.57
CA CYS A 354 -28.30 -0.48 -10.69
C CYS A 354 -28.37 -0.03 -12.17
N CYS A 355 -27.45 -0.49 -13.01
CA CYS A 355 -27.48 -0.21 -14.45
C CYS A 355 -28.77 -0.70 -15.11
N GLU A 356 -29.19 -1.93 -14.81
CA GLU A 356 -30.40 -2.52 -15.40
C GLU A 356 -31.69 -1.85 -14.90
N GLU A 357 -31.72 -1.42 -13.63
CA GLU A 357 -32.81 -0.60 -13.10
C GLU A 357 -32.91 0.73 -13.87
N MET A 358 -31.78 1.43 -14.01
CA MET A 358 -31.72 2.70 -14.72
C MET A 358 -32.06 2.59 -16.20
N LYS A 359 -31.82 1.45 -16.84
CA LYS A 359 -32.23 1.22 -18.24
C LYS A 359 -33.74 1.03 -18.41
N LYS A 360 -34.45 0.64 -17.35
CA LYS A 360 -35.88 0.29 -17.37
C LYS A 360 -36.80 1.40 -16.87
N SER A 361 -36.32 2.29 -16.00
CA SER A 361 -37.12 3.33 -15.38
C SER A 361 -37.38 4.52 -16.30
N ASP A 362 -38.60 5.07 -16.24
CA ASP A 362 -38.85 6.45 -16.65
C ASP A 362 -38.00 7.36 -15.76
N PHE A 363 -37.14 8.17 -16.40
CA PHE A 363 -36.09 8.88 -15.70
C PHE A 363 -36.64 10.07 -14.90
N ASP A 364 -36.76 9.93 -13.58
CA ASP A 364 -36.92 11.08 -12.69
C ASP A 364 -35.57 11.84 -12.56
N PRO A 365 -35.47 13.13 -12.94
CA PRO A 365 -34.20 13.86 -12.96
C PRO A 365 -33.48 13.86 -11.60
N GLY A 366 -34.22 13.96 -10.49
CA GLY A 366 -33.66 14.02 -9.14
C GLY A 366 -33.00 12.71 -8.71
N SER A 367 -33.77 11.61 -8.77
CA SER A 367 -33.30 10.26 -8.44
C SER A 367 -32.14 9.83 -9.34
N VAL A 368 -32.27 10.06 -10.65
CA VAL A 368 -31.28 9.63 -11.63
C VAL A 368 -29.95 10.37 -11.49
N ARG A 369 -29.98 11.67 -11.14
CA ARG A 369 -28.77 12.45 -10.87
C ARG A 369 -27.94 11.87 -9.73
N LEU A 370 -28.59 11.48 -8.63
CA LEU A 370 -27.92 10.87 -7.48
C LEU A 370 -27.30 9.52 -7.86
N LYS A 371 -28.05 8.67 -8.58
CA LYS A 371 -27.55 7.37 -9.06
C LYS A 371 -26.34 7.53 -10.00
N LEU A 372 -26.40 8.43 -10.99
CA LEU A 372 -25.27 8.67 -11.90
C LEU A 372 -24.03 9.19 -11.19
N ARG A 373 -24.20 10.10 -10.22
CA ARG A 373 -23.08 10.59 -9.40
C ARG A 373 -22.44 9.44 -8.63
N TRP A 374 -23.26 8.64 -7.95
CA TRP A 374 -22.78 7.46 -7.23
C TRP A 374 -22.03 6.49 -8.16
N MET A 375 -22.55 6.23 -9.36
CA MET A 375 -21.88 5.36 -10.33
C MET A 375 -20.52 5.92 -10.77
N GLN A 376 -20.45 7.22 -11.05
CA GLN A 376 -19.21 7.90 -11.44
C GLN A 376 -18.17 7.87 -10.31
N ASP A 377 -18.59 8.17 -9.08
CA ASP A 377 -17.71 8.14 -7.90
C ASP A 377 -17.21 6.72 -7.61
N THR A 378 -18.05 5.72 -7.82
CA THR A 378 -17.68 4.29 -7.72
C THR A 378 -16.63 3.92 -8.77
N CYS A 379 -16.87 4.26 -10.04
CA CYS A 379 -15.88 4.03 -11.10
C CYS A 379 -14.54 4.68 -10.76
N ARG A 380 -14.55 5.92 -10.25
CA ARG A 380 -13.34 6.64 -9.84
C ARG A 380 -12.60 5.92 -8.71
N ARG A 381 -13.33 5.45 -7.68
CA ARG A 381 -12.74 4.75 -6.53
C ARG A 381 -12.08 3.43 -6.92
N PHE A 382 -12.71 2.68 -7.82
CA PHE A 382 -12.24 1.37 -8.31
C PHE A 382 -11.25 1.47 -9.49
N SER A 383 -11.13 2.62 -10.15
CA SER A 383 -10.19 2.82 -11.27
C SER A 383 -8.71 2.69 -10.89
N THR A 384 -8.39 2.83 -9.59
CA THR A 384 -7.03 2.70 -9.07
C THR A 384 -6.63 1.25 -8.80
N LEU A 385 -7.58 0.31 -8.81
CA LEU A 385 -7.31 -1.10 -8.58
C LEU A 385 -6.57 -1.69 -9.80
N GLN A 386 -5.68 -2.64 -9.55
CA GLN A 386 -4.95 -3.36 -10.60
C GLN A 386 -5.85 -4.34 -11.37
N SER A 387 -6.99 -4.73 -10.79
CA SER A 387 -7.93 -5.65 -11.43
C SER A 387 -8.71 -5.00 -12.58
N ASN A 388 -9.29 -5.85 -13.42
CA ASN A 388 -10.15 -5.40 -14.53
C ASN A 388 -11.49 -4.82 -14.06
N CYS A 389 -11.83 -4.92 -12.77
CA CYS A 389 -13.09 -4.46 -12.18
C CYS A 389 -13.38 -3.00 -12.53
N GLY A 390 -12.40 -2.09 -12.37
CA GLY A 390 -12.57 -0.67 -12.69
C GLY A 390 -12.96 -0.42 -14.16
N SER A 391 -12.39 -1.19 -15.09
CA SER A 391 -12.71 -1.09 -16.52
C SER A 391 -14.11 -1.62 -16.86
N GLU A 392 -14.54 -2.68 -16.18
CA GLU A 392 -15.86 -3.26 -16.34
C GLU A 392 -16.95 -2.31 -15.81
N LEU A 393 -16.76 -1.77 -14.60
CA LEU A 393 -17.66 -0.76 -14.01
C LEU A 393 -17.78 0.48 -14.90
N TYR A 394 -16.66 0.97 -15.45
CA TYR A 394 -16.67 2.11 -16.34
C TYR A 394 -17.43 1.84 -17.64
N SER A 395 -17.27 0.65 -18.24
CA SER A 395 -18.03 0.24 -19.42
C SER A 395 -19.54 0.23 -19.18
N LEU A 396 -19.96 -0.30 -18.02
CA LEU A 396 -21.36 -0.30 -17.58
C LEU A 396 -21.90 1.12 -17.38
N PHE A 397 -21.13 1.99 -16.72
CA PHE A 397 -21.47 3.40 -16.53
C PHE A 397 -21.68 4.13 -17.85
N ILE A 398 -20.75 3.98 -18.80
CA ILE A 398 -20.85 4.62 -20.12
C ILE A 398 -22.07 4.10 -20.89
N ALA A 399 -22.43 2.82 -20.76
CA ALA A 399 -23.65 2.29 -21.37
C ALA A 399 -24.92 2.99 -20.85
N VAL A 400 -24.98 3.27 -19.54
CA VAL A 400 -26.09 4.02 -18.93
C VAL A 400 -26.11 5.47 -19.41
N VAL A 401 -24.96 6.15 -19.39
CA VAL A 401 -24.82 7.53 -19.90
C VAL A 401 -25.27 7.62 -21.36
N ASN A 402 -24.85 6.69 -22.22
CA ASN A 402 -25.24 6.68 -23.63
C ASN A 402 -26.74 6.43 -23.83
N LYS A 403 -27.34 5.53 -23.04
CA LYS A 403 -28.79 5.28 -23.08
C LYS A 403 -29.57 6.54 -22.68
N MET A 404 -29.14 7.22 -21.63
CA MET A 404 -29.73 8.48 -21.18
C MET A 404 -29.56 9.59 -22.22
N LYS A 405 -28.35 9.75 -22.78
CA LYS A 405 -28.08 10.69 -23.87
C LYS A 405 -29.01 10.43 -25.06
N SER A 406 -29.23 9.17 -25.43
CA SER A 406 -30.18 8.80 -26.49
C SER A 406 -31.63 9.15 -26.15
N SER A 407 -32.05 9.00 -24.89
CA SER A 407 -33.39 9.40 -24.45
C SER A 407 -33.57 10.91 -24.52
N LEU A 408 -32.60 11.65 -23.98
CA LEU A 408 -32.59 13.12 -24.01
C LEU A 408 -32.49 13.67 -25.43
N LEU A 409 -31.80 12.96 -26.34
CA LEU A 409 -31.76 13.29 -27.75
C LEU A 409 -33.14 13.21 -28.40
N SER A 410 -33.89 12.14 -28.11
CA SER A 410 -35.28 12.02 -28.57
C SER A 410 -36.14 13.18 -28.09
N THR A 411 -36.11 13.47 -26.78
CA THR A 411 -36.84 14.60 -26.19
C THR A 411 -36.40 15.94 -26.79
N SER A 412 -35.10 16.14 -27.00
CA SER A 412 -34.59 17.37 -27.60
C SER A 412 -35.05 17.57 -29.05
N GLY A 413 -35.21 16.50 -29.83
CA GLY A 413 -35.72 16.57 -31.20
C GLY A 413 -37.21 16.92 -31.26
N GLU A 414 -38.00 16.42 -30.32
CA GLU A 414 -39.40 16.82 -30.14
C GLU A 414 -39.50 18.31 -29.77
N MET A 415 -38.68 18.75 -28.82
CA MET A 415 -38.60 20.16 -28.42
C MET A 415 -38.12 21.08 -29.54
N GLU A 416 -37.13 20.66 -30.32
CA GLU A 416 -36.64 21.40 -31.47
C GLU A 416 -37.76 21.57 -32.50
N THR A 417 -38.49 20.49 -32.81
CA THR A 417 -39.65 20.52 -33.72
C THR A 417 -40.72 21.48 -33.22
N MET A 418 -41.05 21.47 -31.92
CA MET A 418 -42.01 22.40 -31.33
C MET A 418 -41.54 23.85 -31.37
N SER A 419 -40.25 24.09 -31.14
CA SER A 419 -39.64 25.42 -31.19
C SER A 419 -39.63 25.99 -32.61
N GLN A 420 -39.31 25.17 -33.62
CA GLN A 420 -39.35 25.55 -35.03
C GLN A 420 -40.79 25.79 -35.50
N PHE A 421 -41.72 24.92 -35.11
CA PHE A 421 -43.15 25.13 -35.40
C PHE A 421 -43.64 26.46 -34.83
N THR A 422 -43.27 26.77 -33.58
CA THR A 422 -43.57 28.06 -32.93
C THR A 422 -42.92 29.23 -33.68
N GLN A 423 -41.69 29.06 -34.15
CA GLN A 423 -40.98 30.08 -34.92
C GLN A 423 -41.69 30.43 -36.23
N GLU A 424 -42.15 29.41 -36.97
CA GLU A 424 -42.75 29.57 -38.29
C GLU A 424 -44.24 29.95 -38.25
N HIS A 425 -45.00 29.29 -37.38
CA HIS A 425 -46.48 29.36 -37.36
C HIS A 425 -47.04 30.19 -36.21
N GLY A 426 -46.18 30.57 -35.26
CA GLY A 426 -46.57 31.30 -34.06
C GLY A 426 -46.87 30.41 -32.86
N MET A 427 -46.91 31.06 -31.69
CA MET A 427 -47.17 30.38 -30.42
C MET A 427 -48.68 30.22 -30.20
N SER A 428 -49.11 28.98 -29.99
CA SER A 428 -50.52 28.62 -29.78
C SER A 428 -50.80 27.90 -28.46
N HIS A 429 -49.75 27.47 -27.75
CA HIS A 429 -49.83 26.71 -26.49
C HIS A 429 -48.62 27.04 -25.60
N GLY A 430 -48.49 28.31 -25.23
CA GLY A 430 -47.33 28.86 -24.53
C GLY A 430 -47.08 28.23 -23.17
N GLU A 431 -48.13 27.99 -22.38
CA GLU A 431 -47.99 27.33 -21.07
C GLU A 431 -47.39 25.91 -21.20
N LYS A 432 -47.86 25.12 -22.19
CA LYS A 432 -47.37 23.76 -22.43
C LYS A 432 -45.91 23.78 -22.88
N LEU A 433 -45.59 24.63 -23.86
CA LEU A 433 -44.22 24.80 -24.36
C LEU A 433 -43.28 25.25 -23.23
N GLY A 434 -43.74 26.16 -22.38
CA GLY A 434 -43.00 26.65 -21.21
C GLY A 434 -42.65 25.51 -20.25
N LYS A 435 -43.64 24.66 -19.91
CA LYS A 435 -43.45 23.50 -19.01
C LYS A 435 -42.48 22.46 -19.58
N GLU A 436 -42.56 22.19 -20.88
CA GLU A 436 -41.66 21.22 -21.52
C GLU A 436 -40.22 21.75 -21.64
N VAL A 437 -40.05 23.04 -21.97
CA VAL A 437 -38.73 23.71 -21.95
C VAL A 437 -38.15 23.74 -20.54
N ALA A 438 -38.95 24.10 -19.54
CA ALA A 438 -38.58 24.07 -18.13
C ALA A 438 -38.10 22.68 -17.69
N SER A 439 -38.92 21.64 -17.91
CA SER A 439 -38.59 20.26 -17.58
C SER A 439 -37.32 19.78 -18.29
N PHE A 440 -37.12 20.14 -19.56
CA PHE A 440 -35.89 19.79 -20.27
C PHE A 440 -34.65 20.51 -19.71
N LYS A 441 -34.78 21.76 -19.27
CA LYS A 441 -33.67 22.51 -18.63
C LYS A 441 -33.20 21.89 -17.32
N GLU A 442 -34.08 21.19 -16.60
CA GLU A 442 -33.68 20.47 -15.38
C GLU A 442 -32.60 19.43 -15.66
N TRP A 443 -32.45 18.96 -16.90
CA TRP A 443 -31.41 17.99 -17.31
C TRP A 443 -30.04 18.60 -17.59
N ARG A 444 -29.84 19.92 -17.49
CA ARG A 444 -28.53 20.57 -17.75
C ARG A 444 -27.37 20.00 -16.92
N TRP A 445 -27.66 19.45 -15.73
CA TRP A 445 -26.64 18.79 -14.91
C TRP A 445 -26.04 17.54 -15.58
N PHE A 446 -26.74 16.93 -16.54
CA PHE A 446 -26.30 15.71 -17.23
C PHE A 446 -25.03 15.94 -18.06
N ASP A 447 -24.81 17.17 -18.56
CA ASP A 447 -23.62 17.54 -19.32
C ASP A 447 -22.31 17.33 -18.52
N ALA A 448 -22.37 17.31 -17.18
CA ALA A 448 -21.21 17.03 -16.33
C ALA A 448 -20.72 15.57 -16.41
N PHE A 449 -21.53 14.66 -16.95
CA PHE A 449 -21.19 13.25 -17.15
C PHE A 449 -20.72 12.92 -18.56
N LEU A 450 -20.73 13.90 -19.46
CA LEU A 450 -20.27 13.76 -20.84
C LEU A 450 -18.78 14.13 -20.97
N PRO A 451 -18.10 13.71 -22.06
CA PRO A 451 -16.74 14.13 -22.34
C PRO A 451 -16.60 15.66 -22.32
N GLN A 452 -15.42 16.13 -21.90
CA GLN A 452 -15.16 17.56 -21.77
C GLN A 452 -15.42 18.28 -23.11
N GLY A 453 -16.28 19.30 -23.08
CA GLY A 453 -16.68 20.06 -24.28
C GLY A 453 -18.02 19.62 -24.89
N GLU A 454 -18.58 18.48 -24.49
CA GLU A 454 -19.90 18.03 -24.93
C GLU A 454 -21.02 18.55 -24.02
N ALA A 455 -21.28 19.87 -24.04
CA ALA A 455 -22.41 20.48 -23.33
C ALA A 455 -23.74 20.24 -24.08
N PHE A 456 -24.10 18.98 -24.28
CA PHE A 456 -25.20 18.53 -25.14
C PHE A 456 -26.54 19.18 -24.77
N VAL A 457 -27.02 18.99 -23.53
CA VAL A 457 -28.32 19.50 -23.08
C VAL A 457 -28.33 21.02 -23.11
N THR A 458 -27.24 21.65 -22.64
CA THR A 458 -27.08 23.11 -22.67
C THR A 458 -27.19 23.67 -24.08
N ASN A 459 -26.51 23.04 -25.05
CA ASN A 459 -26.55 23.47 -26.45
C ASN A 459 -27.94 23.30 -27.06
N CYS A 460 -28.64 22.20 -26.76
CA CYS A 460 -30.02 21.98 -27.19
C CYS A 460 -30.96 23.05 -26.59
N CYS A 461 -30.86 23.34 -25.29
CA CYS A 461 -31.64 24.42 -24.67
C CYS A 461 -31.40 25.77 -25.35
N ILE A 462 -30.14 26.12 -25.64
CA ILE A 462 -29.81 27.39 -26.31
C ILE A 462 -30.43 27.46 -27.70
N ALA A 463 -30.41 26.37 -28.47
CA ALA A 463 -31.02 26.32 -29.79
C ALA A 463 -32.54 26.53 -29.74
N ILE A 464 -33.22 25.81 -28.84
CA ILE A 464 -34.67 25.92 -28.60
C ILE A 464 -35.05 27.35 -28.18
N GLU A 465 -34.32 27.91 -27.19
CA GLU A 465 -34.55 29.26 -26.69
C GLU A 465 -34.36 30.31 -27.79
N ARG A 466 -33.35 30.16 -28.66
CA ARG A 466 -33.13 31.10 -29.78
C ARG A 466 -34.26 31.06 -30.81
N ALA A 467 -34.78 29.88 -31.14
CA ALA A 467 -35.90 29.75 -32.07
C ALA A 467 -37.15 30.45 -31.52
N ILE A 468 -37.47 30.22 -30.24
CA ILE A 468 -38.59 30.86 -29.56
C ILE A 468 -38.38 32.38 -29.44
N GLN A 469 -37.19 32.82 -29.04
CA GLN A 469 -36.86 34.24 -28.91
C GLN A 469 -36.98 34.97 -30.25
N THR A 470 -36.57 34.33 -31.35
CA THR A 470 -36.71 34.90 -32.70
C THR A 470 -38.18 35.20 -33.03
N ARG A 471 -39.12 34.32 -32.61
CA ARG A 471 -40.56 34.57 -32.78
C ARG A 471 -41.06 35.72 -31.92
N ILE A 472 -40.64 35.74 -30.66
CA ILE A 472 -41.01 36.79 -29.71
C ILE A 472 -40.54 38.16 -30.21
N ASP A 473 -39.32 38.25 -30.74
CA ASP A 473 -38.77 39.48 -31.31
C ASP A 473 -39.54 39.91 -32.56
N ALA A 474 -39.90 38.97 -33.45
CA ALA A 474 -40.72 39.24 -34.63
C ALA A 474 -42.11 39.78 -34.22
N LYS A 475 -42.76 39.16 -33.22
CA LYS A 475 -44.05 39.64 -32.69
C LYS A 475 -43.97 40.97 -31.98
N SER A 476 -42.90 41.23 -31.24
CA SER A 476 -42.65 42.53 -30.64
C SER A 476 -42.52 43.63 -31.69
N MET A 477 -41.87 43.33 -32.83
CA MET A 477 -41.76 44.25 -33.95
C MET A 477 -43.12 44.51 -34.64
N GLU A 478 -43.89 43.46 -34.92
CA GLU A 478 -45.25 43.58 -35.48
C GLU A 478 -46.18 44.40 -34.57
N LEU A 479 -46.10 44.18 -33.26
CA LEU A 479 -46.84 44.94 -32.24
C LEU A 479 -46.43 46.42 -32.27
N SER A 480 -45.13 46.71 -32.31
CA SER A 480 -44.60 48.08 -32.34
C SER A 480 -45.07 48.83 -33.60
N GLN A 481 -44.98 48.19 -34.77
CA GLN A 481 -45.45 48.77 -36.03
C GLN A 481 -46.96 49.03 -36.01
N SER A 482 -47.75 48.11 -35.43
CA SER A 482 -49.20 48.28 -35.32
C SER A 482 -49.57 49.39 -34.33
N ALA A 483 -48.82 49.53 -33.24
CA ALA A 483 -48.98 50.60 -32.27
C ALA A 483 -48.62 51.98 -32.86
N ASP A 484 -47.55 52.08 -33.65
CA ASP A 484 -47.10 53.34 -34.29
C ASP A 484 -48.11 53.91 -35.32
N CYS A 485 -49.03 53.06 -35.81
CA CYS A 485 -50.14 53.44 -36.68
C CYS A 485 -51.38 53.94 -35.92
N LEU A 486 -51.47 53.70 -34.61
CA LEU A 486 -52.57 54.22 -33.79
C LEU A 486 -52.49 55.75 -33.72
N GLY A 487 -53.56 56.43 -34.13
CA GLY A 487 -53.65 57.90 -34.13
C GLY A 487 -53.27 58.57 -35.45
N LYS A 488 -52.82 57.83 -36.46
CA LYS A 488 -52.49 58.34 -37.80
C LYS A 488 -53.49 57.86 -38.85
N GLY A 489 -54.69 58.44 -38.90
CA GLY A 489 -55.66 58.27 -40.01
C GLY A 489 -56.30 56.88 -40.22
N ASP A 490 -55.54 55.79 -40.03
CA ASP A 490 -55.89 54.38 -40.25
C ASP A 490 -56.09 53.62 -38.92
N SER A 491 -56.57 54.31 -37.88
CA SER A 491 -56.69 53.74 -36.53
C SER A 491 -57.58 52.48 -36.48
N ALA A 492 -58.56 52.34 -37.37
CA ALA A 492 -59.41 51.14 -37.44
C ALA A 492 -58.65 49.90 -37.90
N GLU A 493 -57.74 50.05 -38.88
CA GLU A 493 -56.91 48.95 -39.38
C GLU A 493 -55.85 48.55 -38.35
N ALA A 494 -55.23 49.54 -37.70
CA ALA A 494 -54.28 49.29 -36.61
C ALA A 494 -54.93 48.54 -35.43
N ILE A 495 -56.14 48.92 -35.03
CA ILE A 495 -56.91 48.21 -33.98
C ILE A 495 -57.23 46.77 -34.42
N ALA A 496 -57.63 46.57 -35.68
CA ALA A 496 -57.89 45.23 -36.20
C ALA A 496 -56.62 44.36 -36.18
N ARG A 497 -55.47 44.89 -36.61
CA ARG A 497 -54.17 44.19 -36.56
C ARG A 497 -53.77 43.84 -35.13
N LEU A 498 -53.93 44.76 -34.18
CA LEU A 498 -53.66 44.50 -32.75
C LEU A 498 -54.58 43.39 -32.20
N GLY A 499 -55.86 43.40 -32.58
CA GLY A 499 -56.79 42.33 -32.22
C GLY A 499 -56.36 40.95 -32.73
N MET A 500 -55.71 40.90 -33.90
CA MET A 500 -55.16 39.66 -34.47
C MET A 500 -53.86 39.20 -33.79
N LEU A 501 -53.08 40.12 -33.19
CA LEU A 501 -51.83 39.80 -32.47
C LEU A 501 -52.07 39.32 -31.04
N LEU A 502 -53.14 39.81 -30.40
CA LEU A 502 -53.40 39.60 -28.98
C LEU A 502 -53.44 38.12 -28.54
N PRO A 503 -54.04 37.17 -29.30
CA PRO A 503 -54.06 35.76 -28.89
C PRO A 503 -52.65 35.18 -28.72
N GLU A 504 -51.76 35.41 -29.67
CA GLU A 504 -50.38 34.90 -29.60
C GLU A 504 -49.54 35.63 -28.54
N LEU A 505 -49.77 36.92 -28.31
CA LEU A 505 -49.12 37.67 -27.22
C LEU A 505 -49.49 37.10 -25.85
N ASN A 506 -50.75 36.69 -25.64
CA ASN A 506 -51.16 36.02 -24.40
C ASN A 506 -50.44 34.68 -24.23
N GLU A 507 -50.29 33.89 -25.30
CA GLU A 507 -49.53 32.64 -25.24
C GLU A 507 -48.05 32.89 -24.90
N ILE A 508 -47.43 33.94 -25.46
CA ILE A 508 -46.07 34.36 -25.10
C ILE A 508 -45.97 34.73 -23.61
N ASP A 509 -46.95 35.47 -23.09
CA ASP A 509 -47.00 35.81 -21.66
C ASP A 509 -47.14 34.54 -20.78
N ASP A 510 -47.98 33.58 -21.17
CA ASP A 510 -48.13 32.30 -20.47
C ASP A 510 -46.84 31.47 -20.49
N TYR A 511 -46.10 31.49 -21.60
CA TYR A 511 -44.77 30.87 -21.70
C TYR A 511 -43.78 31.47 -20.69
N PHE A 512 -43.69 32.81 -20.63
CA PHE A 512 -42.80 33.49 -19.68
C PHE A 512 -43.24 33.25 -18.23
N ALA A 513 -44.54 33.24 -17.95
CA ALA A 513 -45.07 33.00 -16.62
C ALA A 513 -44.69 31.62 -16.06
N ILE A 514 -44.43 30.63 -16.91
CA ILE A 514 -43.89 29.33 -16.48
C ILE A 514 -42.38 29.42 -16.23
N LEU A 515 -41.61 30.02 -17.15
CA LEU A 515 -40.15 30.11 -16.99
C LEU A 515 -39.72 30.95 -15.78
N GLU A 516 -40.44 32.03 -15.49
CA GLU A 516 -40.14 32.90 -14.34
C GLU A 516 -40.43 32.20 -12.99
N LYS A 517 -41.36 31.24 -12.94
CA LYS A 517 -41.66 30.46 -11.74
C LYS A 517 -40.52 29.50 -11.38
N ASP A 518 -39.80 29.01 -12.37
CA ASP A 518 -38.63 28.14 -12.18
C ASP A 518 -37.34 28.90 -11.88
N GLU A 519 -37.29 30.23 -12.11
CA GLU A 519 -36.14 31.07 -11.76
C GLU A 519 -36.05 31.41 -10.26
N HIS A 520 -36.84 30.77 -9.39
CA HIS A 520 -36.51 30.79 -7.96
C HIS A 520 -35.09 30.23 -7.76
N PRO A 521 -34.18 31.00 -7.14
CA PRO A 521 -32.77 30.65 -7.11
C PRO A 521 -32.58 29.47 -6.15
N THR A 522 -32.62 28.25 -6.69
CA THR A 522 -31.82 27.18 -6.11
C THR A 522 -30.37 27.67 -6.21
N SER A 523 -29.81 28.05 -5.07
CA SER A 523 -28.50 28.66 -4.92
C SER A 523 -27.40 27.73 -5.45
N PHE A 524 -27.13 27.79 -6.76
CA PHE A 524 -26.06 27.03 -7.39
C PHE A 524 -25.09 27.95 -8.12
N THR A 525 -23.99 28.28 -7.43
CA THR A 525 -22.72 28.61 -8.07
C THR A 525 -22.10 27.32 -8.62
N PRO A 526 -21.78 27.23 -9.93
CA PRO A 526 -21.03 26.09 -10.46
C PRO A 526 -19.63 26.10 -9.86
N ARG A 527 -19.27 25.07 -9.08
CA ARG A 527 -17.85 24.73 -8.87
C ARG A 527 -17.33 24.16 -10.19
N ILE A 528 -16.66 25.01 -10.96
CA ILE A 528 -15.77 24.55 -12.02
C ILE A 528 -14.68 23.72 -11.32
N ILE A 529 -14.74 22.40 -11.50
CA ILE A 529 -13.68 21.49 -11.11
C ILE A 529 -12.58 21.68 -12.16
N SER A 530 -11.64 22.59 -11.89
CA SER A 530 -10.36 22.61 -12.59
C SER A 530 -9.50 21.50 -11.99
N ASN A 531 -9.40 20.37 -12.72
CA ASN A 531 -8.36 19.38 -12.49
C ASN A 531 -7.02 19.95 -12.95
N VAL A 532 -6.30 20.64 -12.06
CA VAL A 532 -4.84 20.80 -12.07
C VAL A 532 -4.38 20.97 -10.62
N ASP A 533 -3.77 19.90 -10.11
CA ASP A 533 -2.70 19.78 -9.11
C ASP A 533 -2.72 20.45 -7.73
N SER A 534 -2.20 19.63 -6.81
CA SER A 534 -1.30 19.95 -5.68
C SER A 534 -1.88 20.48 -4.37
N ASP A 535 -1.55 19.72 -3.32
CA ASP A 535 -1.43 20.13 -1.93
C ASP A 535 -0.84 21.55 -1.80
N ASP A 536 -1.69 22.53 -1.49
CA ASP A 536 -1.27 23.79 -0.89
C ASP A 536 -2.44 24.39 -0.08
N SER A 537 -2.84 23.65 0.95
CA SER A 537 -3.63 24.19 2.07
C SER A 537 -2.73 25.04 3.00
N ILE A 538 -2.07 26.06 2.45
CA ILE A 538 -1.32 27.06 3.22
C ILE A 538 -1.93 28.45 2.97
N CYS A 539 -2.78 28.86 3.91
CA CYS A 539 -3.05 30.24 4.32
C CYS A 539 -3.26 31.32 3.21
N ASN A 540 -4.44 31.37 2.60
CA ASN A 540 -4.90 32.50 1.77
C ASN A 540 -5.17 33.78 2.61
N THR A 541 -4.10 34.45 3.04
CA THR A 541 -4.12 35.76 3.71
C THR A 541 -3.48 36.83 2.83
N ARG A 542 -3.94 38.08 2.92
CA ARG A 542 -3.38 39.23 2.19
C ARG A 542 -3.30 40.47 3.08
N SER A 543 -2.25 41.27 2.89
CA SER A 543 -2.07 42.55 3.59
C SER A 543 -3.04 43.61 3.08
N CYS A 544 -3.73 44.30 3.99
CA CYS A 544 -4.54 45.47 3.67
C CYS A 544 -3.64 46.70 3.45
N SER A 545 -3.77 47.38 2.30
CA SER A 545 -2.99 48.58 1.98
C SER A 545 -3.28 49.80 2.86
N ALA A 546 -4.39 49.80 3.61
CA ALA A 546 -4.75 50.92 4.49
C ALA A 546 -4.26 50.73 5.94
N CYS A 547 -4.40 49.53 6.50
CA CYS A 547 -4.01 49.25 7.90
C CYS A 547 -2.78 48.35 8.05
N GLY A 548 -2.24 47.80 6.96
CA GLY A 548 -1.06 46.93 6.96
C GLY A 548 -1.31 45.48 7.41
N SER A 549 -2.44 45.17 8.04
CA SER A 549 -2.73 43.84 8.58
C SER A 549 -2.88 42.76 7.49
N LYS A 550 -2.24 41.60 7.68
CA LYS A 550 -2.49 40.37 6.89
C LYS A 550 -3.79 39.72 7.36
N LEU A 551 -4.80 39.71 6.49
CA LEU A 551 -6.15 39.26 6.81
C LEU A 551 -6.60 38.15 5.83
N PRO A 552 -7.44 37.20 6.27
CA PRO A 552 -7.96 36.14 5.39
C PRO A 552 -8.87 36.72 4.30
N LYS A 553 -9.05 35.96 3.20
CA LYS A 553 -9.86 36.36 2.03
C LYS A 553 -11.27 36.86 2.35
N THR A 554 -11.86 36.41 3.46
CA THR A 554 -13.20 36.80 3.93
C THR A 554 -13.30 38.27 4.35
N GLU A 555 -12.18 38.89 4.76
CA GLU A 555 -12.10 40.30 5.19
C GLU A 555 -12.03 41.30 4.02
N PHE A 556 -12.04 40.80 2.79
CA PHE A 556 -12.08 41.60 1.57
C PHE A 556 -13.34 41.25 0.79
N SER A 557 -13.97 42.23 0.15
CA SER A 557 -14.98 41.94 -0.86
C SER A 557 -14.33 41.24 -2.07
N LYS A 558 -15.14 40.55 -2.89
CA LYS A 558 -14.65 39.90 -4.12
C LYS A 558 -13.91 40.88 -5.04
N THR A 559 -14.41 42.11 -5.14
CA THR A 559 -13.80 43.19 -5.92
C THR A 559 -12.55 43.77 -5.25
N GLN A 560 -12.48 43.83 -3.91
CA GLN A 560 -11.29 44.29 -3.19
C GLN A 560 -10.16 43.26 -3.25
N TRP A 561 -10.46 41.97 -3.16
CA TRP A 561 -9.46 40.89 -3.18
C TRP A 561 -8.68 40.86 -4.50
N HIS A 562 -9.32 41.23 -5.61
CA HIS A 562 -8.67 41.25 -6.93
C HIS A 562 -7.90 42.55 -7.24
N LYS A 563 -7.91 43.56 -6.36
CA LYS A 563 -7.15 44.83 -6.55
C LYS A 563 -5.64 44.74 -6.26
N GLY A 564 -5.07 43.54 -6.21
CA GLY A 564 -3.63 43.34 -5.96
C GLY A 564 -3.15 43.94 -4.64
N GLU A 565 -1.97 44.56 -4.67
CA GLU A 565 -1.33 45.23 -3.52
C GLU A 565 -2.12 46.45 -3.01
N THR A 566 -3.05 46.98 -3.80
CA THR A 566 -3.90 48.12 -3.42
C THR A 566 -5.21 47.71 -2.74
N ALA A 567 -5.39 46.42 -2.45
CA ALA A 567 -6.57 45.92 -1.75
C ALA A 567 -6.71 46.55 -0.37
N ARG A 568 -7.91 47.00 -0.02
CA ARG A 568 -8.27 47.49 1.33
C ARG A 568 -9.31 46.55 1.92
N CYS A 569 -9.18 46.18 3.19
CA CYS A 569 -10.16 45.36 3.88
C CYS A 569 -11.48 46.12 4.08
N LYS A 570 -12.56 45.40 4.32
CA LYS A 570 -13.91 45.95 4.47
C LYS A 570 -13.98 47.08 5.51
N SER A 571 -13.38 46.87 6.68
CA SER A 571 -13.41 47.87 7.76
C SER A 571 -12.74 49.20 7.38
N CYS A 572 -11.63 49.15 6.65
CA CYS A 572 -10.90 50.35 6.19
C CYS A 572 -11.63 51.10 5.07
N VAL A 573 -12.55 50.45 4.35
CA VAL A 573 -13.37 51.10 3.33
C VAL A 573 -14.59 51.77 3.97
N GLU A 574 -15.21 51.12 4.94
CA GLU A 574 -16.37 51.66 5.67
C GLU A 574 -16.01 52.90 6.50
N SER A 575 -14.85 52.90 7.15
CA SER A 575 -14.36 54.04 7.95
C SER A 575 -13.98 55.28 7.14
N LYS A 576 -13.85 55.17 5.81
CA LYS A 576 -13.61 56.34 4.94
C LYS A 576 -14.90 57.07 4.55
N ASN A 577 -16.04 56.38 4.58
CA ASN A 577 -17.32 56.93 4.13
C ASN A 577 -18.06 57.72 5.22
N THR A 578 -17.68 57.56 6.48
CA THR A 578 -18.28 58.29 7.62
C THR A 578 -17.65 59.66 7.89
N ALA A 579 -16.56 60.02 7.21
CA ALA A 579 -15.84 61.29 7.42
C ALA A 579 -16.19 62.43 6.44
N SER A 580 -17.21 62.29 5.59
CA SER A 580 -17.47 63.25 4.49
C SER A 580 -18.92 63.76 4.35
N ARG A 581 -19.75 63.64 5.38
CA ARG A 581 -21.16 64.07 5.31
C ARG A 581 -21.59 64.95 6.47
N GLU A 582 -21.04 66.16 6.53
CA GLU A 582 -21.65 67.31 7.20
C GLU A 582 -21.56 68.54 6.29
N GLY A 583 -22.71 69.20 6.09
CA GLY A 583 -22.78 70.57 5.58
C GLY A 583 -23.41 70.76 4.20
N ARG A 584 -24.74 70.91 4.15
CA ARG A 584 -25.39 72.19 3.75
C ARG A 584 -26.91 72.07 3.69
N SER A 585 -27.54 72.99 4.43
CA SER A 585 -28.94 73.38 4.47
C SER A 585 -29.04 74.79 3.86
N SER A 586 -30.07 75.06 3.05
CA SER A 586 -30.67 76.39 2.77
C SER A 586 -31.75 76.22 1.69
N THR A 587 -33.04 76.21 2.06
CA THR A 587 -34.02 77.34 2.09
C THR A 587 -34.80 77.55 0.79
N VAL A 588 -36.10 77.65 1.02
CA VAL A 588 -37.27 77.99 0.19
C VAL A 588 -37.21 79.46 -0.25
N ASP A 589 -37.80 79.80 -1.40
CA ASP A 589 -38.72 80.94 -1.53
C ASP A 589 -39.51 80.93 -2.85
N ASP A 590 -40.78 81.33 -2.70
CA ASP A 590 -41.88 81.48 -3.65
C ASP A 590 -41.73 82.66 -4.62
N VAL A 591 -42.39 82.60 -5.80
CA VAL A 591 -43.00 83.76 -6.48
C VAL A 591 -44.28 83.32 -7.22
N ALA A 592 -45.30 84.18 -7.14
CA ALA A 592 -46.72 83.97 -7.43
C ALA A 592 -47.20 84.42 -8.84
N MET A 593 -48.43 83.96 -9.19
CA MET A 593 -49.58 84.56 -9.96
C MET A 593 -49.28 85.43 -11.22
N GLU A 594 -50.04 85.42 -12.33
CA GLU A 594 -51.51 85.56 -12.48
C GLU A 594 -51.94 85.39 -13.98
N ASP A 595 -53.16 84.87 -14.20
CA ASP A 595 -54.19 85.07 -15.26
C ASP A 595 -53.91 85.14 -16.79
N ALA A 596 -54.67 84.34 -17.57
CA ALA A 596 -55.87 84.79 -18.31
C ALA A 596 -56.40 83.72 -19.32
N GLU A 597 -57.71 83.78 -19.54
CA GLU A 597 -58.64 82.82 -20.16
C GLU A 597 -58.43 82.50 -21.66
N SER A 598 -58.81 81.28 -22.09
CA SER A 598 -59.66 81.02 -23.27
C SER A 598 -59.84 79.51 -23.53
N LEU A 599 -61.08 79.02 -23.41
CA LEU A 599 -61.50 77.67 -23.78
C LEU A 599 -61.82 77.60 -25.27
N THR A 600 -61.27 76.62 -26.00
CA THR A 600 -62.00 75.55 -26.72
C THR A 600 -61.07 74.74 -27.65
N ALA A 601 -61.49 73.52 -27.99
CA ALA A 601 -60.76 72.44 -28.70
C ALA A 601 -59.72 71.64 -27.89
N SER A 602 -58.88 72.28 -27.06
CA SER A 602 -57.86 71.61 -26.23
C SER A 602 -58.45 70.66 -25.15
N SER A 603 -59.61 71.00 -24.59
CA SER A 603 -60.23 70.23 -23.50
C SER A 603 -60.80 68.87 -23.93
N LYS A 604 -61.18 68.68 -25.20
CA LYS A 604 -61.61 67.37 -25.72
C LYS A 604 -60.42 66.46 -26.03
N VAL A 605 -59.31 67.03 -26.49
CA VAL A 605 -58.03 66.31 -26.69
C VAL A 605 -57.40 65.93 -25.36
N SER A 606 -57.45 66.81 -24.34
CA SER A 606 -56.97 66.50 -22.99
C SER A 606 -57.82 65.44 -22.28
N LEU A 607 -59.13 65.40 -22.52
CA LEU A 607 -60.02 64.37 -21.96
C LEU A 607 -59.82 63.01 -22.63
N LEU A 608 -59.65 62.98 -23.97
CA LEU A 608 -59.29 61.77 -24.72
C LEU A 608 -57.88 61.29 -24.39
N SER A 609 -56.92 62.21 -24.26
CA SER A 609 -55.56 61.94 -23.78
C SER A 609 -55.59 61.35 -22.37
N SER A 610 -56.36 61.92 -21.43
CA SER A 610 -56.46 61.37 -20.06
C SER A 610 -57.11 59.97 -20.03
N LYS A 611 -58.08 59.69 -20.92
CA LYS A 611 -58.71 58.36 -21.04
C LYS A 611 -57.79 57.36 -21.73
N CYS A 612 -57.04 57.77 -22.75
CA CYS A 612 -56.00 56.96 -23.38
C CYS A 612 -54.85 56.67 -22.41
N VAL A 613 -54.40 57.67 -21.64
CA VAL A 613 -53.37 57.51 -20.58
C VAL A 613 -53.86 56.59 -19.49
N LYS A 614 -55.14 56.66 -19.10
CA LYS A 614 -55.73 55.75 -18.11
C LYS A 614 -55.89 54.33 -18.65
N CYS A 615 -56.36 54.15 -19.89
CA CYS A 615 -56.39 52.83 -20.54
C CYS A 615 -54.98 52.25 -20.76
N LEU A 616 -54.00 53.10 -21.11
CA LEU A 616 -52.59 52.72 -21.18
C LEU A 616 -52.06 52.37 -19.81
N GLN A 617 -52.36 53.12 -18.74
CA GLN A 617 -51.95 52.78 -17.38
C GLN A 617 -52.58 51.49 -16.89
N ASP A 618 -53.86 51.25 -17.18
CA ASP A 618 -54.56 50.02 -16.84
C ASP A 618 -53.97 48.82 -17.61
N TYR A 619 -53.69 48.97 -18.91
CA TYR A 619 -53.01 47.95 -19.73
C TYR A 619 -51.53 47.74 -19.34
N THR A 620 -50.83 48.82 -18.98
CA THR A 620 -49.45 48.79 -18.51
C THR A 620 -49.37 48.16 -17.12
N SER A 621 -50.41 48.27 -16.29
CA SER A 621 -50.47 47.62 -14.97
C SER A 621 -50.51 46.10 -15.05
N THR A 622 -51.08 45.55 -16.14
CA THR A 622 -51.15 44.11 -16.45
C THR A 622 -49.92 43.54 -17.15
N LEU A 623 -48.98 44.38 -17.64
CA LEU A 623 -47.77 43.92 -18.33
C LEU A 623 -46.66 43.47 -17.36
N SER A 624 -45.79 42.56 -17.81
CA SER A 624 -44.61 42.10 -17.07
C SER A 624 -43.65 43.27 -16.74
N VAL A 625 -42.83 43.10 -15.69
CA VAL A 625 -41.91 44.14 -15.20
C VAL A 625 -40.93 44.62 -16.28
N GLU A 626 -40.47 43.71 -17.14
CA GLU A 626 -39.56 44.02 -18.23
C GLU A 626 -40.25 44.81 -19.36
N CYS A 627 -41.53 44.51 -19.63
CA CYS A 627 -42.32 45.24 -20.60
C CYS A 627 -42.66 46.66 -20.09
N LYS A 628 -42.97 46.80 -18.80
CA LYS A 628 -43.11 48.10 -18.10
C LYS A 628 -41.82 48.94 -18.21
N ARG A 629 -40.64 48.32 -18.05
CA ARG A 629 -39.34 49.00 -18.16
C ARG A 629 -39.09 49.53 -19.57
N ARG A 630 -39.38 48.75 -20.61
CA ARG A 630 -39.20 49.18 -22.02
C ARG A 630 -40.19 50.27 -22.44
N ILE A 631 -41.43 50.22 -21.96
CA ILE A 631 -42.42 51.29 -22.16
C ILE A 631 -41.97 52.59 -21.50
N ALA A 632 -41.40 52.52 -20.28
CA ALA A 632 -40.85 53.69 -19.61
C ALA A 632 -39.66 54.30 -20.38
N GLU A 633 -38.72 53.48 -20.85
CA GLU A 633 -37.59 53.94 -21.67
C GLU A 633 -38.03 54.59 -23.00
N TRP A 634 -39.09 54.06 -23.61
CA TRP A 634 -39.66 54.61 -24.85
C TRP A 634 -40.40 55.93 -24.60
N THR A 635 -41.19 56.00 -23.52
CA THR A 635 -41.87 57.23 -23.08
C THR A 635 -40.87 58.36 -22.80
N ASP A 636 -39.73 58.05 -22.18
CA ASP A 636 -38.64 59.00 -21.92
C ASP A 636 -37.87 59.42 -23.18
N LYS A 637 -37.88 58.61 -24.25
CA LYS A 637 -37.34 59.01 -25.55
C LYS A 637 -38.28 59.94 -26.30
N VAL A 638 -39.59 59.69 -26.25
CA VAL A 638 -40.61 60.54 -26.88
C VAL A 638 -40.64 61.93 -26.21
N LYS A 639 -40.63 61.99 -24.87
CA LYS A 639 -40.53 63.26 -24.11
C LYS A 639 -39.25 64.05 -24.33
N ARG A 640 -38.19 63.42 -24.87
CA ARG A 640 -36.93 64.09 -25.23
C ARG A 640 -36.91 64.57 -26.69
N CYS A 641 -37.83 64.06 -27.52
CA CYS A 641 -37.98 64.45 -28.92
C CYS A 641 -39.03 65.54 -29.12
N GLU A 642 -40.06 65.59 -28.26
CA GLU A 642 -40.91 66.78 -28.04
C GLU A 642 -40.12 67.85 -27.28
#